data_AF-A0A8J8F9P3-F1
#
_entry.id   AF-A0A8J8F9P3-F1
#
_cell.length_a   1.000
_cell.length_b   1.000
_cell.length_c   1.000
_cell.angle_alpha   90.00
_cell.angle_beta   90.00
_cell.angle_gamma   90.00
#
_symmetry.space_group_name_H-M   'P 1'
#
loop_
_entity.id
_entity.type
_entity.pdbx_description
1 polymer ?
#
loop_
_entity_poly.entity_id
_entity_poly.type
_entity_poly.pdbx_seq_one_letter_code
_entity_poly.pdbx_strand_id
1 'polypeptide(L)'
;MKTKLLLTTAICAACIINTKAQNTFPATGNVGIGTLAPATTLQVIGTTRMGSATNYAQVDGSGILKFSGTGGYSVSGNKYAFRFNSTNYGMFFNSTLTRYELLDAAARPVFYVHADNGQGFLSGGLQISNSLQNINGNIRWTGIDFEGFDGSTWKSLSGKTSWSLNGNAGTNPSTNFIGTTDNQPLVFKINNIKAGYLSAASFNTSWGYEALLNVSETASFSSAFGVSALKNNASISNTAMGSNALENNTIGYGNTATGSYALNNNISGVWNTANGAGALSQNISGSANTAIGEEALDFNTIGQSNTAVGRQSLYTNTNGSANVAIGVSALNANTSGDANIAVGNAALLHNTTGIENVVTGYEAMWISTTGSQNTATGAYAMYDITSGSNNTALGKSAGRTNTTGFNNTYIGAQSGTTGTNFSNSTALGYFATNTASNQVRIGNSSVTSIGGYVNWSNISDGRYKKNIKNNVPGLAFINALQPVTYNLDIKGINTHLTKNNKAQKDASGKMIAQPKDDDKAIAAKETVIESGFIAQDVEKAAKKLGYNFSGVDAPKNDDDLYGLRYAEFVVPLVKAVQELSKQNEDLQKQITELKAAITEKAITANTDNSINVSPVFTAAKLQQNIPNPANSTTTILYTLPVNNGNAYINIYDVSGALIKTVKLNGTGNGSIYVQTNQLAAGTYSYTLTIDNKIIDTKKMSIIK
;
A
#
# COMPACT_ATOMS: atom_id res chain seq x y z
N MET A 1 54.98 -8.62 145.87
CA MET A 1 56.12 -7.86 146.44
C MET A 1 55.86 -6.36 146.30
N LYS A 2 56.32 -5.56 147.26
CA LYS A 2 56.63 -4.10 147.28
C LYS A 2 55.80 -3.16 146.36
N THR A 3 55.02 -2.21 146.91
CA THR A 3 55.40 -0.79 147.20
C THR A 3 56.07 -0.03 146.04
N LYS A 4 55.82 1.25 145.74
CA LYS A 4 55.31 2.45 146.47
C LYS A 4 54.54 3.35 145.43
N LEU A 5 54.04 4.58 145.61
CA LEU A 5 54.12 5.64 146.64
C LEU A 5 52.78 6.45 146.69
N LEU A 6 52.78 7.60 147.39
CA LEU A 6 51.78 8.68 147.43
C LEU A 6 51.96 9.64 146.19
N LEU A 7 51.17 10.70 145.89
CA LEU A 7 50.56 11.73 146.77
C LEU A 7 49.56 12.68 146.01
N THR A 8 48.53 13.17 146.73
CA THR A 8 47.82 14.50 146.63
C THR A 8 46.98 14.99 145.41
N THR A 9 45.72 15.33 145.75
CA THR A 9 44.89 16.54 145.41
C THR A 9 44.34 16.85 144.00
N ALA A 10 43.01 16.64 143.89
CA ALA A 10 41.95 17.66 143.75
C ALA A 10 41.40 18.13 142.36
N ILE A 11 40.06 18.37 142.38
CA ILE A 11 39.18 19.18 141.49
C ILE A 11 38.39 18.46 140.35
N CYS A 12 37.06 18.46 140.53
CA CYS A 12 35.89 18.51 139.61
C CYS A 12 35.57 17.47 138.48
N ALA A 13 34.39 16.83 138.67
CA ALA A 13 33.16 16.93 137.83
C ALA A 13 32.77 15.87 136.75
N ALA A 14 31.62 15.23 137.04
CA ALA A 14 30.45 14.92 136.16
C ALA A 14 30.27 13.57 135.38
N CYS A 15 29.08 12.97 135.60
CA CYS A 15 28.27 12.04 134.74
C CYS A 15 28.75 10.62 134.35
N ILE A 16 27.90 9.62 133.96
CA ILE A 16 26.58 9.12 134.44
C ILE A 16 26.19 7.76 133.73
N ILE A 17 25.57 6.78 134.43
CA ILE A 17 24.73 5.61 133.97
C ILE A 17 25.34 4.35 133.24
N ASN A 18 25.32 3.17 133.92
CA ASN A 18 24.58 1.86 133.72
C ASN A 18 24.26 1.27 132.29
N THR A 19 24.01 -0.03 131.99
CA THR A 19 23.85 -1.35 132.70
C THR A 19 23.89 -2.54 131.70
N LYS A 20 24.08 -3.82 132.14
CA LYS A 20 23.20 -5.02 131.92
C LYS A 20 23.88 -6.39 132.19
N ALA A 21 23.09 -7.42 132.51
CA ALA A 21 23.51 -8.82 132.78
C ALA A 21 22.59 -9.87 132.11
N GLN A 22 23.03 -11.14 132.03
CA GLN A 22 22.34 -12.27 131.38
C GLN A 22 22.01 -13.43 132.35
N ASN A 23 21.09 -14.33 131.96
CA ASN A 23 20.77 -15.60 132.62
C ASN A 23 20.59 -16.74 131.59
N THR A 24 20.77 -17.99 132.03
CA THR A 24 20.88 -19.22 131.20
C THR A 24 19.71 -20.20 131.42
N PHE A 25 19.39 -21.08 130.46
CA PHE A 25 18.28 -22.06 130.54
C PHE A 25 18.74 -23.54 130.33
N PRO A 26 17.99 -24.56 130.80
CA PRO A 26 18.39 -25.98 130.75
C PRO A 26 18.03 -26.73 129.45
N ALA A 27 18.58 -27.94 129.28
CA ALA A 27 18.81 -28.57 127.97
C ALA A 27 17.64 -29.32 127.30
N THR A 28 16.59 -29.76 128.00
CA THR A 28 15.44 -30.44 127.38
C THR A 28 14.12 -30.15 128.09
N GLY A 29 13.19 -29.52 127.37
CA GLY A 29 11.84 -29.19 127.83
C GLY A 29 11.24 -28.09 126.98
N ASN A 30 9.98 -28.24 126.54
CA ASN A 30 9.34 -27.26 125.66
C ASN A 30 9.08 -25.94 126.42
N VAL A 31 9.65 -24.83 125.95
CA VAL A 31 9.32 -23.48 126.44
C VAL A 31 7.98 -23.05 125.83
N GLY A 32 6.88 -23.40 126.50
CA GLY A 32 5.54 -22.96 126.10
C GLY A 32 5.30 -21.50 126.47
N ILE A 33 5.30 -20.60 125.48
CA ILE A 33 4.83 -19.21 125.66
C ILE A 33 3.32 -19.17 125.38
N GLY A 34 2.52 -19.42 126.41
CA GLY A 34 1.06 -19.48 126.32
C GLY A 34 0.37 -18.13 126.42
N THR A 35 0.20 -17.41 125.31
CA THR A 35 -0.90 -16.44 125.12
C THR A 35 -1.37 -16.46 123.67
N LEU A 36 -2.70 -16.43 123.44
CA LEU A 36 -3.29 -16.50 122.09
C LEU A 36 -3.21 -15.19 121.29
N ALA A 37 -2.67 -14.10 121.87
CA ALA A 37 -2.49 -12.81 121.21
C ALA A 37 -1.34 -11.99 121.84
N PRO A 38 -0.07 -12.28 121.55
CA PRO A 38 1.03 -11.41 121.96
C PRO A 38 1.00 -10.08 121.20
N ALA A 39 0.97 -8.96 121.92
CA ALA A 39 0.89 -7.62 121.33
C ALA A 39 2.15 -7.15 120.58
N THR A 40 3.22 -7.95 120.58
CA THR A 40 4.46 -7.68 119.83
C THR A 40 4.99 -8.98 119.22
N THR A 41 5.53 -8.89 118.00
CA THR A 41 6.14 -10.01 117.29
C THR A 41 7.45 -10.41 117.95
N LEU A 42 7.73 -11.72 118.08
CA LEU A 42 9.02 -12.20 118.57
C LEU A 42 10.12 -11.89 117.56
N GLN A 43 10.86 -10.79 117.78
CA GLN A 43 11.94 -10.37 116.90
C GLN A 43 13.22 -11.18 117.20
N VAL A 44 13.41 -12.30 116.50
CA VAL A 44 14.66 -13.08 116.54
C VAL A 44 15.71 -12.37 115.67
N ILE A 45 16.68 -11.71 116.31
CA ILE A 45 17.76 -10.99 115.62
C ILE A 45 18.96 -11.95 115.47
N GLY A 46 19.16 -12.48 114.26
CA GLY A 46 20.26 -13.38 113.92
C GLY A 46 19.97 -14.19 112.66
N THR A 47 20.92 -15.03 112.22
CA THR A 47 20.70 -15.92 111.07
C THR A 47 19.81 -17.10 111.46
N THR A 48 18.53 -17.05 111.12
CA THR A 48 17.59 -18.15 111.33
C THR A 48 17.91 -19.30 110.37
N ARG A 49 18.31 -20.44 110.92
CA ARG A 49 18.62 -21.68 110.19
C ARG A 49 17.54 -22.71 110.46
N MET A 50 16.92 -23.26 109.42
CA MET A 50 15.90 -24.30 109.55
C MET A 50 16.39 -25.57 108.85
N GLY A 51 16.59 -26.64 109.63
CA GLY A 51 17.15 -27.92 109.19
C GLY A 51 18.25 -28.43 110.12
N SER A 52 18.94 -29.48 109.69
CA SER A 52 20.02 -30.12 110.43
C SER A 52 21.38 -29.45 110.20
N ALA A 53 22.41 -29.96 110.90
CA ALA A 53 23.80 -29.50 110.75
C ALA A 53 24.36 -29.65 109.31
N THR A 54 23.76 -30.50 108.46
CA THR A 54 24.23 -30.78 107.09
C THR A 54 23.20 -30.53 106.00
N ASN A 55 21.89 -30.69 106.26
CA ASN A 55 20.80 -30.36 105.34
C ASN A 55 19.93 -29.24 105.93
N TYR A 56 20.02 -28.03 105.37
CA TYR A 56 19.29 -26.87 105.86
C TYR A 56 18.97 -25.83 104.79
N ALA A 57 17.92 -25.06 105.08
CA ALA A 57 17.64 -23.79 104.44
C ALA A 57 18.09 -22.64 105.37
N GLN A 58 18.74 -21.62 104.80
CA GLN A 58 19.17 -20.42 105.49
C GLN A 58 18.96 -19.21 104.60
N VAL A 59 18.32 -18.16 105.12
CA VAL A 59 18.40 -16.83 104.53
C VAL A 59 19.72 -16.22 105.01
N ASP A 60 20.59 -15.82 104.07
CA ASP A 60 21.84 -15.15 104.42
C ASP A 60 21.64 -13.65 104.71
N GLY A 61 22.71 -12.97 105.10
CA GLY A 61 22.67 -11.53 105.42
C GLY A 61 22.29 -10.61 104.25
N SER A 62 22.14 -11.14 103.04
CA SER A 62 21.69 -10.42 101.84
C SER A 62 20.23 -10.69 101.50
N GLY A 63 19.51 -11.47 102.32
CA GLY A 63 18.11 -11.83 102.06
C GLY A 63 17.93 -12.99 101.07
N ILE A 64 19.01 -13.64 100.63
CA ILE A 64 18.94 -14.76 99.69
C ILE A 64 18.74 -16.07 100.44
N LEU A 65 17.67 -16.80 100.12
CA LEU A 65 17.41 -18.14 100.62
C LEU A 65 18.33 -19.15 99.94
N LYS A 66 19.28 -19.71 100.70
CA LYS A 66 20.23 -20.73 100.27
C LYS A 66 19.87 -22.07 100.89
N PHE A 67 20.04 -23.14 100.10
CA PHE A 67 19.84 -24.52 100.50
C PHE A 67 21.19 -25.25 100.46
N SER A 68 21.48 -26.09 101.45
CA SER A 68 22.77 -26.78 101.60
C SER A 68 22.59 -28.29 101.71
N GLY A 69 23.29 -29.08 100.90
CA GLY A 69 23.25 -30.55 100.95
C GLY A 69 22.21 -31.17 100.01
N THR A 70 22.21 -32.50 99.93
CA THR A 70 21.49 -33.29 98.90
C THR A 70 20.07 -33.73 99.29
N GLY A 71 19.58 -33.34 100.46
CA GLY A 71 18.20 -33.63 100.87
C GLY A 71 17.18 -32.81 100.07
N GLY A 72 16.09 -33.43 99.61
CA GLY A 72 15.02 -32.73 98.90
C GLY A 72 14.27 -31.75 99.82
N TYR A 73 14.23 -30.47 99.44
CA TYR A 73 13.57 -29.42 100.21
C TYR A 73 12.08 -29.33 99.88
N SER A 74 11.27 -30.03 100.68
CA SER A 74 9.81 -29.99 100.60
C SER A 74 9.23 -28.85 101.45
N VAL A 75 8.59 -27.87 100.80
CA VAL A 75 7.67 -26.95 101.48
C VAL A 75 6.34 -27.69 101.65
N SER A 76 6.12 -28.29 102.82
CA SER A 76 5.06 -29.27 103.03
C SER A 76 3.65 -28.73 102.75
N GLY A 77 2.87 -29.45 101.94
CA GLY A 77 1.42 -29.26 101.83
C GLY A 77 0.95 -28.31 100.72
N ASN A 78 1.23 -28.64 99.45
CA ASN A 78 0.53 -28.16 98.25
C ASN A 78 0.24 -26.64 98.20
N LYS A 79 1.23 -25.79 98.49
CA LYS A 79 1.12 -24.34 98.28
C LYS A 79 2.43 -23.79 97.70
N TYR A 80 2.32 -23.27 96.47
CA TYR A 80 3.24 -22.42 95.69
C TYR A 80 4.69 -22.27 96.16
N ALA A 81 5.66 -22.68 95.32
CA ALA A 81 7.09 -22.43 95.58
C ALA A 81 7.42 -20.92 95.62
N PHE A 82 6.76 -20.13 94.79
CA PHE A 82 6.80 -18.67 94.80
C PHE A 82 5.39 -18.12 94.56
N ARG A 83 4.92 -17.21 95.43
CA ARG A 83 3.60 -16.58 95.35
C ARG A 83 3.79 -15.07 95.24
N PHE A 84 3.33 -14.47 94.13
CA PHE A 84 3.60 -13.05 93.86
C PHE A 84 2.67 -12.09 94.60
N ASN A 85 1.42 -12.46 94.90
CA ASN A 85 0.52 -11.70 95.79
C ASN A 85 -0.65 -12.55 96.33
N SER A 86 -1.64 -11.90 96.95
CA SER A 86 -2.85 -12.52 97.52
C SER A 86 -3.85 -13.06 96.48
N THR A 87 -3.76 -12.69 95.20
CA THR A 87 -4.83 -12.86 94.19
C THR A 87 -4.38 -13.49 92.86
N ASN A 88 -3.51 -14.51 92.94
CA ASN A 88 -3.25 -15.61 91.98
C ASN A 88 -1.96 -15.57 91.13
N TYR A 89 -1.68 -16.75 90.55
CA TYR A 89 -0.47 -17.19 89.84
C TYR A 89 0.76 -17.44 90.73
N GLY A 90 1.34 -18.64 90.56
CA GLY A 90 2.58 -19.06 91.20
C GLY A 90 3.15 -20.29 90.50
N MET A 91 4.48 -20.39 90.46
CA MET A 91 5.20 -21.47 89.79
C MET A 91 5.23 -22.73 90.66
N PHE A 92 4.96 -23.88 90.03
CA PHE A 92 5.06 -25.20 90.62
C PHE A 92 6.09 -26.05 89.87
N PHE A 93 7.00 -26.65 90.63
CA PHE A 93 8.02 -27.58 90.14
C PHE A 93 7.64 -28.97 90.63
N ASN A 94 6.95 -29.75 89.80
CA ASN A 94 6.47 -31.06 90.21
C ASN A 94 7.57 -32.12 90.08
N SER A 95 8.08 -32.62 91.20
CA SER A 95 9.13 -33.64 91.22
C SER A 95 8.67 -35.04 90.79
N THR A 96 7.38 -35.29 90.55
CA THR A 96 6.85 -36.61 90.18
C THR A 96 6.18 -36.69 88.80
N LEU A 97 5.93 -35.57 88.12
CA LEU A 97 5.19 -35.54 86.83
C LEU A 97 5.92 -34.83 85.68
N THR A 98 7.25 -34.69 85.79
CA THR A 98 8.17 -34.10 84.78
C THR A 98 7.64 -32.81 84.14
N ARG A 99 7.00 -31.93 84.92
CA ARG A 99 6.36 -30.71 84.41
C ARG A 99 6.68 -29.46 85.23
N TYR A 100 6.86 -28.37 84.50
CA TYR A 100 6.82 -27.01 85.01
C TYR A 100 5.40 -26.48 84.83
N GLU A 101 4.69 -26.14 85.91
CA GLU A 101 3.26 -25.77 85.84
C GLU A 101 3.01 -24.40 86.47
N LEU A 102 2.17 -23.59 85.83
CA LEU A 102 1.47 -22.44 86.43
C LEU A 102 0.03 -22.85 86.67
N LEU A 103 -0.44 -22.69 87.90
CA LEU A 103 -1.79 -23.05 88.33
C LEU A 103 -2.65 -21.81 88.61
N ASP A 104 -3.97 -21.92 88.41
CA ASP A 104 -4.95 -20.92 88.85
C ASP A 104 -5.32 -21.05 90.34
N ALA A 105 -6.24 -20.18 90.80
CA ALA A 105 -6.79 -20.18 92.16
C ALA A 105 -7.36 -21.54 92.60
N ALA A 106 -7.86 -22.34 91.66
CA ALA A 106 -8.50 -23.64 91.87
C ALA A 106 -7.53 -24.82 91.64
N ALA A 107 -6.22 -24.54 91.59
CA ALA A 107 -5.16 -25.51 91.33
C ALA A 107 -5.25 -26.22 89.96
N ARG A 108 -5.91 -25.61 88.97
CA ARG A 108 -5.96 -26.12 87.59
C ARG A 108 -4.78 -25.55 86.80
N PRO A 109 -4.10 -26.33 85.94
CA PRO A 109 -3.03 -25.81 85.11
C PRO A 109 -3.56 -24.80 84.10
N VAL A 110 -3.04 -23.58 84.17
CA VAL A 110 -3.23 -22.54 83.14
C VAL A 110 -2.09 -22.52 82.14
N PHE A 111 -0.91 -23.01 82.52
CA PHE A 111 0.20 -23.29 81.61
C PHE A 111 1.00 -24.46 82.14
N TYR A 112 1.46 -25.38 81.30
CA TYR A 112 2.55 -26.28 81.66
C TYR A 112 3.48 -26.59 80.49
N VAL A 113 4.72 -26.97 80.81
CA VAL A 113 5.69 -27.56 79.88
C VAL A 113 6.25 -28.84 80.47
N HIS A 114 6.20 -29.92 79.69
CA HIS A 114 6.88 -31.17 79.98
C HIS A 114 8.40 -31.00 79.87
N ALA A 115 9.11 -31.21 80.96
CA ALA A 115 10.56 -31.15 81.07
C ALA A 115 11.28 -32.29 80.33
N ASP A 116 10.58 -33.40 80.08
CA ASP A 116 11.10 -34.60 79.42
C ASP A 116 10.99 -34.58 77.88
N ASN A 117 9.98 -33.88 77.34
CA ASN A 117 9.68 -33.91 75.90
C ASN A 117 9.33 -32.54 75.28
N GLY A 118 9.33 -31.46 76.08
CA GLY A 118 9.09 -30.09 75.62
C GLY A 118 7.63 -29.75 75.26
N GLN A 119 6.68 -30.67 75.41
CA GLN A 119 5.28 -30.41 75.05
C GLN A 119 4.62 -29.44 76.02
N GLY A 120 3.89 -28.46 75.48
CA GLY A 120 3.25 -27.39 76.22
C GLY A 120 1.73 -27.43 76.16
N PHE A 121 1.09 -26.99 77.24
CA PHE A 121 -0.35 -26.74 77.33
C PHE A 121 -0.59 -25.34 77.87
N LEU A 122 -1.63 -24.68 77.37
CA LEU A 122 -2.09 -23.38 77.85
C LEU A 122 -3.63 -23.39 77.93
N SER A 123 -4.16 -22.88 79.03
CA SER A 123 -5.60 -22.66 79.20
C SER A 123 -5.88 -21.16 79.03
N GLY A 124 -6.37 -20.79 77.84
CA GLY A 124 -6.50 -19.41 77.38
C GLY A 124 -5.59 -19.10 76.20
N GLY A 125 -5.82 -17.98 75.51
CA GLY A 125 -5.04 -17.59 74.33
C GLY A 125 -3.61 -17.14 74.67
N LEU A 126 -2.64 -17.51 73.82
CA LEU A 126 -1.25 -17.06 73.94
C LEU A 126 -1.03 -15.78 73.13
N GLN A 127 -0.80 -14.65 73.80
CA GLN A 127 -0.48 -13.41 73.11
C GLN A 127 0.99 -13.37 72.68
N ILE A 128 1.30 -13.89 71.50
CA ILE A 128 2.61 -13.73 70.84
C ILE A 128 2.56 -12.45 70.00
N SER A 129 3.07 -11.34 70.55
CA SER A 129 3.02 -9.97 69.99
C SER A 129 1.63 -9.29 70.04
N ASN A 130 1.47 -8.15 69.37
CA ASN A 130 0.35 -7.21 69.53
C ASN A 130 -0.98 -7.69 68.91
N SER A 131 -1.11 -8.98 68.59
CA SER A 131 -2.28 -9.62 67.99
C SER A 131 -2.73 -10.79 68.86
N LEU A 132 -3.98 -10.76 69.33
CA LEU A 132 -4.60 -11.86 70.08
C LEU A 132 -5.03 -12.98 69.12
N GLN A 133 -4.29 -14.09 69.11
CA GLN A 133 -4.71 -15.35 68.50
C GLN A 133 -5.33 -16.26 69.57
N ASN A 134 -6.65 -16.44 69.53
CA ASN A 134 -7.36 -17.36 70.43
C ASN A 134 -7.16 -18.81 69.97
N ILE A 135 -6.13 -19.48 70.49
CA ILE A 135 -5.92 -20.92 70.30
C ILE A 135 -6.32 -21.65 71.59
N ASN A 136 -7.46 -22.34 71.56
CA ASN A 136 -7.84 -23.32 72.59
C ASN A 136 -7.38 -24.71 72.13
N GLY A 137 -6.26 -25.22 72.67
CA GLY A 137 -5.76 -26.56 72.33
C GLY A 137 -4.30 -26.78 72.70
N ASN A 138 -3.79 -28.00 72.46
CA ASN A 138 -2.38 -28.31 72.64
C ASN A 138 -1.57 -27.67 71.50
N ILE A 139 -0.38 -27.14 71.81
CA ILE A 139 0.59 -26.61 70.83
C ILE A 139 1.92 -27.34 71.04
N ARG A 140 2.56 -27.79 69.96
CA ARG A 140 3.90 -28.40 70.01
C ARG A 140 4.87 -27.68 69.07
N TRP A 141 6.12 -27.58 69.49
CA TRP A 141 7.24 -27.20 68.63
C TRP A 141 7.87 -28.49 68.09
N THR A 142 8.01 -28.61 66.77
CA THR A 142 8.57 -29.80 66.11
C THR A 142 10.09 -29.73 65.92
N GLY A 143 10.72 -28.65 66.36
CA GLY A 143 12.12 -28.32 66.05
C GLY A 143 12.27 -27.35 64.88
N ILE A 144 11.26 -27.27 63.99
CA ILE A 144 11.25 -26.40 62.80
C ILE A 144 9.95 -25.61 62.60
N ASP A 145 8.84 -26.03 63.23
CA ASP A 145 7.53 -25.38 63.11
C ASP A 145 6.72 -25.53 64.41
N PHE A 146 5.75 -24.63 64.62
CA PHE A 146 4.72 -24.78 65.64
C PHE A 146 3.49 -25.47 65.03
N GLU A 147 2.98 -26.49 65.70
CA GLU A 147 1.76 -27.20 65.30
C GLU A 147 0.70 -27.10 66.41
N GLY A 148 -0.55 -26.87 66.00
CA GLY A 148 -1.72 -26.88 66.87
C GLY A 148 -2.50 -28.19 66.72
N PHE A 149 -3.00 -28.73 67.81
CA PHE A 149 -3.83 -29.95 67.80
C PHE A 149 -5.31 -29.59 67.65
N ASP A 150 -5.96 -30.08 66.59
CA ASP A 150 -7.35 -29.75 66.27
C ASP A 150 -8.41 -30.65 66.95
N GLY A 151 -7.97 -31.51 67.88
CA GLY A 151 -8.78 -32.55 68.51
C GLY A 151 -8.65 -33.93 67.84
N SER A 152 -8.05 -34.01 66.66
CA SER A 152 -7.82 -35.27 65.92
C SER A 152 -6.38 -35.44 65.44
N THR A 153 -5.76 -34.36 64.96
CA THR A 153 -4.42 -34.35 64.35
C THR A 153 -3.67 -33.07 64.71
N TRP A 154 -2.34 -33.15 64.63
CA TRP A 154 -1.48 -31.98 64.73
C TRP A 154 -1.34 -31.33 63.35
N LYS A 155 -1.52 -30.01 63.28
CA LYS A 155 -1.45 -29.23 62.03
C LYS A 155 -0.49 -28.06 62.19
N SER A 156 0.38 -27.87 61.20
CA SER A 156 1.24 -26.69 61.06
C SER A 156 0.44 -25.40 61.23
N LEU A 157 0.85 -24.57 62.20
CA LEU A 157 0.35 -23.22 62.41
C LEU A 157 0.99 -22.24 61.41
N SER A 158 2.11 -22.62 60.79
CA SER A 158 2.63 -22.02 59.55
C SER A 158 1.87 -22.47 58.29
N GLY A 159 0.64 -22.97 58.44
CA GLY A 159 -0.14 -23.66 57.43
C GLY A 159 -0.35 -22.86 56.14
N LYS A 160 0.15 -23.45 55.03
CA LYS A 160 0.24 -22.93 53.66
C LYS A 160 1.50 -22.10 53.38
N THR A 161 2.33 -22.63 52.49
CA THR A 161 3.34 -21.91 51.71
C THR A 161 2.65 -20.90 50.78
N SER A 162 2.18 -19.80 51.36
CA SER A 162 1.65 -18.65 50.64
C SER A 162 2.71 -18.14 49.65
N TRP A 163 2.27 -17.53 48.55
CA TRP A 163 3.20 -16.81 47.69
C TRP A 163 3.62 -15.53 48.39
N SER A 164 4.89 -15.47 48.81
CA SER A 164 5.46 -14.30 49.47
C SER A 164 5.47 -13.10 48.52
N LEU A 165 5.24 -11.90 49.07
CA LEU A 165 5.37 -10.64 48.32
C LEU A 165 6.80 -10.42 47.79
N ASN A 166 7.81 -11.03 48.44
CA ASN A 166 9.21 -11.01 48.02
C ASN A 166 9.61 -12.25 47.19
N GLY A 167 8.65 -13.11 46.82
CA GLY A 167 8.89 -14.37 46.13
C GLY A 167 9.27 -15.54 47.03
N ASN A 168 9.14 -16.76 46.50
CA ASN A 168 9.45 -18.02 47.18
C ASN A 168 10.70 -18.66 46.55
N ALA A 169 11.62 -19.17 47.36
CA ALA A 169 12.79 -19.92 46.91
C ALA A 169 12.50 -21.43 46.85
N GLY A 170 13.25 -22.17 46.02
CA GLY A 170 13.17 -23.64 45.95
C GLY A 170 11.89 -24.20 45.32
N THR A 171 11.24 -23.43 44.44
CA THR A 171 9.97 -23.83 43.80
C THR A 171 10.16 -24.97 42.78
N ASN A 172 9.18 -25.88 42.73
CA ASN A 172 9.03 -26.90 41.71
C ASN A 172 7.86 -26.55 40.78
N PRO A 173 8.08 -26.29 39.47
CA PRO A 173 7.03 -25.91 38.52
C PRO A 173 5.86 -26.89 38.40
N SER A 174 6.01 -28.19 38.74
CA SER A 174 4.91 -29.16 38.66
C SER A 174 3.96 -29.13 39.87
N THR A 175 4.36 -28.52 40.99
CA THR A 175 3.58 -28.52 42.24
C THR A 175 3.47 -27.15 42.92
N ASN A 176 4.18 -26.12 42.44
CA ASN A 176 4.18 -24.78 43.03
C ASN A 176 3.84 -23.74 41.96
N PHE A 177 2.65 -23.18 42.02
CA PHE A 177 2.12 -22.23 41.04
C PHE A 177 1.23 -21.17 41.71
N ILE A 178 1.08 -20.02 41.05
CA ILE A 178 0.01 -19.06 41.36
C ILE A 178 -1.16 -19.39 40.42
N GLY A 179 -2.28 -19.86 40.96
CA GLY A 179 -3.41 -20.28 40.14
C GLY A 179 -4.51 -21.00 40.91
N THR A 180 -5.46 -21.51 40.15
CA THR A 180 -6.61 -22.32 40.61
C THR A 180 -6.39 -23.79 40.26
N THR A 181 -7.02 -24.69 41.02
CA THR A 181 -7.05 -26.15 40.75
C THR A 181 -8.39 -26.62 40.17
N ASP A 182 -9.33 -25.70 40.00
CA ASP A 182 -10.66 -25.88 39.43
C ASP A 182 -10.84 -24.94 38.22
N ASN A 183 -11.99 -24.98 37.57
CA ASN A 183 -12.28 -24.15 36.38
C ASN A 183 -12.67 -22.70 36.75
N GLN A 184 -12.18 -22.16 37.87
CA GLN A 184 -12.39 -20.77 38.26
C GLN A 184 -11.30 -19.85 37.68
N PRO A 185 -11.64 -18.64 37.20
CA PRO A 185 -10.65 -17.70 36.68
C PRO A 185 -9.65 -17.21 37.74
N LEU A 186 -8.38 -17.09 37.36
CA LEU A 186 -7.38 -16.38 38.17
C LEU A 186 -7.48 -14.87 37.89
N VAL A 187 -7.54 -14.05 38.93
CA VAL A 187 -7.73 -12.59 38.82
C VAL A 187 -6.63 -11.85 39.59
N PHE A 188 -5.91 -10.98 38.89
CA PHE A 188 -4.98 -10.01 39.48
C PHE A 188 -5.69 -8.66 39.65
N LYS A 189 -5.38 -7.95 40.73
CA LYS A 189 -6.04 -6.68 41.08
C LYS A 189 -5.05 -5.61 41.54
N ILE A 190 -5.36 -4.35 41.24
CA ILE A 190 -4.72 -3.14 41.79
C ILE A 190 -5.84 -2.27 42.36
N ASN A 191 -5.73 -1.82 43.62
CA ASN A 191 -6.78 -1.04 44.29
C ASN A 191 -8.20 -1.67 44.18
N ASN A 192 -8.29 -2.98 44.38
CA ASN A 192 -9.49 -3.82 44.18
C ASN A 192 -10.07 -3.88 42.74
N ILE A 193 -9.50 -3.15 41.78
CA ILE A 193 -9.91 -3.13 40.37
C ILE A 193 -9.14 -4.21 39.59
N LYS A 194 -9.81 -4.86 38.62
CA LYS A 194 -9.22 -5.91 37.79
C LYS A 194 -8.01 -5.35 37.01
N ALA A 195 -6.86 -6.01 37.16
CA ALA A 195 -5.61 -5.67 36.49
C ALA A 195 -4.98 -6.86 35.75
N GLY A 196 -5.60 -8.04 35.83
CA GLY A 196 -5.32 -9.19 34.98
C GLY A 196 -6.35 -10.29 35.20
N TYR A 197 -6.59 -11.12 34.19
CA TYR A 197 -7.65 -12.12 34.18
C TYR A 197 -7.26 -13.30 33.29
N LEU A 198 -7.28 -14.51 33.83
CA LEU A 198 -7.02 -15.75 33.08
C LEU A 198 -8.21 -16.70 33.30
N SER A 199 -8.93 -17.07 32.24
CA SER A 199 -10.14 -17.89 32.33
C SER A 199 -10.11 -19.04 31.34
N ALA A 200 -10.15 -20.29 31.83
CA ALA A 200 -10.31 -21.48 30.99
C ALA A 200 -11.77 -21.72 30.54
N ALA A 201 -12.75 -21.08 31.19
CA ALA A 201 -14.16 -21.17 30.80
C ALA A 201 -14.52 -20.24 29.63
N SER A 202 -13.98 -19.02 29.62
CA SER A 202 -14.21 -18.02 28.54
C SER A 202 -13.04 -17.88 27.58
N PHE A 203 -11.90 -18.54 27.83
CA PHE A 203 -10.65 -18.40 27.06
C PHE A 203 -10.11 -16.97 26.95
N ASN A 204 -10.58 -16.07 27.83
CA ASN A 204 -10.12 -14.69 27.90
C ASN A 204 -8.82 -14.57 28.70
N THR A 205 -7.92 -13.71 28.23
CA THR A 205 -6.65 -13.36 28.86
C THR A 205 -6.52 -11.84 28.93
N SER A 206 -6.25 -11.27 30.10
CA SER A 206 -5.87 -9.85 30.21
C SER A 206 -4.74 -9.56 31.20
N TRP A 207 -4.02 -8.47 30.92
CA TRP A 207 -2.98 -7.86 31.75
C TRP A 207 -2.96 -6.35 31.53
N GLY A 208 -3.29 -5.59 32.58
CA GLY A 208 -3.40 -4.13 32.55
C GLY A 208 -4.56 -3.64 33.40
N TYR A 209 -4.37 -2.49 34.06
CA TYR A 209 -5.41 -1.86 34.89
C TYR A 209 -6.67 -1.60 34.06
N GLU A 210 -7.83 -2.07 34.52
CA GLU A 210 -9.12 -2.03 33.81
C GLU A 210 -9.23 -2.85 32.51
N ALA A 211 -8.23 -3.69 32.18
CA ALA A 211 -8.31 -4.57 31.02
C ALA A 211 -9.37 -5.67 31.23
N LEU A 212 -10.31 -5.81 30.29
CA LEU A 212 -11.50 -6.67 30.41
C LEU A 212 -12.33 -6.38 31.69
N LEU A 213 -12.53 -5.11 32.08
CA LEU A 213 -13.30 -4.75 33.28
C LEU A 213 -14.80 -5.06 33.16
N ASN A 214 -15.47 -4.44 32.18
CA ASN A 214 -16.92 -4.47 31.94
C ASN A 214 -17.22 -5.45 30.80
N VAL A 215 -17.16 -6.74 31.11
CA VAL A 215 -17.21 -7.81 30.11
C VAL A 215 -18.46 -8.67 30.30
N SER A 216 -19.20 -8.87 29.21
CA SER A 216 -20.40 -9.73 29.20
C SER A 216 -20.05 -11.20 29.44
N GLU A 217 -20.96 -11.97 30.01
CA GLU A 217 -20.83 -13.43 30.14
C GLU A 217 -20.64 -14.14 28.78
N THR A 218 -21.12 -13.51 27.69
CA THR A 218 -20.97 -14.01 26.30
C THR A 218 -19.59 -13.76 25.69
N ALA A 219 -18.80 -12.86 26.26
CA ALA A 219 -17.53 -12.44 25.68
C ALA A 219 -16.43 -13.47 25.98
N SER A 220 -15.79 -13.99 24.93
CA SER A 220 -14.85 -15.11 25.01
C SER A 220 -13.71 -14.98 23.99
N PHE A 221 -12.68 -15.81 24.13
CA PHE A 221 -11.51 -15.90 23.23
C PHE A 221 -10.76 -14.58 23.01
N SER A 222 -10.84 -13.64 23.95
CA SER A 222 -10.29 -12.28 23.79
C SER A 222 -9.00 -12.07 24.59
N SER A 223 -8.06 -11.34 23.99
CA SER A 223 -6.72 -11.04 24.54
C SER A 223 -6.55 -9.55 24.74
N ALA A 224 -6.31 -9.08 25.98
CA ALA A 224 -6.27 -7.65 26.31
C ALA A 224 -5.04 -7.27 27.14
N PHE A 225 -4.08 -6.59 26.53
CA PHE A 225 -2.82 -6.17 27.14
C PHE A 225 -2.67 -4.64 27.11
N GLY A 226 -2.68 -4.00 28.27
CA GLY A 226 -2.60 -2.54 28.41
C GLY A 226 -3.71 -1.95 29.28
N VAL A 227 -3.57 -0.69 29.68
CA VAL A 227 -4.58 0.00 30.50
C VAL A 227 -5.87 0.16 29.70
N SER A 228 -7.02 -0.20 30.28
CA SER A 228 -8.34 -0.13 29.65
C SER A 228 -8.49 -0.88 28.32
N ALA A 229 -7.59 -1.82 28.00
CA ALA A 229 -7.69 -2.65 26.79
C ALA A 229 -8.95 -3.53 26.85
N LEU A 230 -9.81 -3.47 25.84
CA LEU A 230 -11.13 -4.15 25.81
C LEU A 230 -11.96 -3.92 27.10
N LYS A 231 -11.90 -2.70 27.67
CA LYS A 231 -12.59 -2.35 28.92
C LYS A 231 -14.08 -2.66 28.87
N ASN A 232 -14.77 -2.26 27.81
CA ASN A 232 -16.19 -2.52 27.57
C ASN A 232 -16.32 -3.51 26.40
N ASN A 233 -16.30 -4.81 26.67
CA ASN A 233 -16.37 -5.85 25.62
C ASN A 233 -17.49 -6.86 25.88
N ALA A 234 -18.52 -6.90 25.03
CA ALA A 234 -19.60 -7.89 25.12
C ALA A 234 -19.54 -9.00 24.05
N SER A 235 -18.42 -9.05 23.31
CA SER A 235 -18.27 -9.89 22.11
C SER A 235 -16.98 -10.73 22.11
N ILE A 236 -16.78 -11.53 21.05
CA ILE A 236 -15.80 -12.62 21.02
C ILE A 236 -14.56 -12.34 20.14
N SER A 237 -13.49 -13.08 20.41
CA SER A 237 -12.31 -13.21 19.54
C SER A 237 -11.62 -11.87 19.20
N ASN A 238 -11.54 -10.95 20.16
CA ASN A 238 -10.88 -9.66 19.97
C ASN A 238 -9.48 -9.64 20.59
N THR A 239 -8.50 -9.06 19.89
CA THR A 239 -7.13 -8.83 20.39
C THR A 239 -6.88 -7.34 20.55
N ALA A 240 -6.48 -6.90 21.75
CA ALA A 240 -6.13 -5.52 22.06
C ALA A 240 -4.77 -5.46 22.78
N MET A 241 -3.84 -4.68 22.25
CA MET A 241 -2.49 -4.51 22.75
C MET A 241 -2.10 -3.03 22.74
N GLY A 242 -2.32 -2.32 23.84
CA GLY A 242 -2.07 -0.89 23.99
C GLY A 242 -3.00 -0.24 25.01
N SER A 243 -2.68 0.99 25.43
CA SER A 243 -3.60 1.77 26.27
C SER A 243 -4.86 2.10 25.47
N ASN A 244 -6.03 1.86 26.05
CA ASN A 244 -7.33 2.22 25.48
C ASN A 244 -7.62 1.58 24.09
N ALA A 245 -6.93 0.47 23.75
CA ALA A 245 -7.18 -0.28 22.53
C ALA A 245 -8.51 -1.06 22.64
N LEU A 246 -9.40 -0.91 21.65
CA LEU A 246 -10.76 -1.46 21.65
C LEU A 246 -11.57 -1.16 22.93
N GLU A 247 -11.39 0.02 23.54
CA GLU A 247 -11.99 0.36 24.85
C GLU A 247 -13.53 0.25 24.86
N ASN A 248 -14.20 0.70 23.79
CA ASN A 248 -15.67 0.80 23.71
C ASN A 248 -16.33 -0.31 22.87
N ASN A 249 -15.65 -1.46 22.72
CA ASN A 249 -16.05 -2.58 21.87
C ASN A 249 -17.27 -3.41 22.32
N THR A 250 -18.46 -2.81 22.28
CA THR A 250 -19.69 -3.50 22.73
C THR A 250 -19.99 -4.78 21.94
N ILE A 251 -20.27 -4.71 20.64
CA ILE A 251 -20.80 -5.83 19.83
C ILE A 251 -19.75 -6.40 18.84
N GLY A 252 -18.74 -5.61 18.46
CA GLY A 252 -17.75 -5.99 17.45
C GLY A 252 -16.91 -7.23 17.80
N TYR A 253 -16.71 -8.15 16.86
CA TYR A 253 -15.92 -9.38 17.04
C TYR A 253 -14.83 -9.54 15.98
N GLY A 254 -13.82 -10.36 16.29
CA GLY A 254 -12.75 -10.69 15.36
C GLY A 254 -11.82 -9.50 15.05
N ASN A 255 -11.79 -8.48 15.90
CA ASN A 255 -10.97 -7.29 15.70
C ASN A 255 -9.58 -7.47 16.32
N THR A 256 -8.55 -6.92 15.66
CA THR A 256 -7.17 -6.85 16.17
C THR A 256 -6.75 -5.39 16.28
N ALA A 257 -6.38 -4.94 17.47
CA ALA A 257 -5.94 -3.58 17.77
C ALA A 257 -4.58 -3.62 18.48
N THR A 258 -3.56 -3.01 17.90
CA THR A 258 -2.21 -2.89 18.48
C THR A 258 -1.75 -1.44 18.38
N GLY A 259 -1.42 -0.81 19.50
CA GLY A 259 -1.14 0.62 19.61
C GLY A 259 -2.08 1.33 20.57
N SER A 260 -1.67 2.50 21.07
CA SER A 260 -2.51 3.32 21.95
C SER A 260 -3.72 3.86 21.17
N TYR A 261 -4.91 3.79 21.74
CA TYR A 261 -6.18 4.20 21.12
C TYR A 261 -6.55 3.51 19.79
N ALA A 262 -5.87 2.42 19.41
CA ALA A 262 -6.24 1.64 18.23
C ALA A 262 -7.67 1.10 18.39
N LEU A 263 -8.55 1.35 17.40
CA LEU A 263 -9.97 0.95 17.42
C LEU A 263 -10.76 1.41 18.67
N ASN A 264 -10.37 2.53 19.33
CA ASN A 264 -10.93 2.94 20.63
C ASN A 264 -12.46 2.98 20.69
N ASN A 265 -13.12 3.58 19.68
CA ASN A 265 -14.57 3.79 19.65
C ASN A 265 -15.38 2.72 18.90
N ASN A 266 -14.76 1.61 18.48
CA ASN A 266 -15.46 0.54 17.74
C ASN A 266 -16.70 0.07 18.51
N ILE A 267 -17.92 0.29 18.00
CA ILE A 267 -19.14 -0.15 18.70
C ILE A 267 -19.56 -1.54 18.21
N SER A 268 -19.74 -1.69 16.89
CA SER A 268 -20.24 -2.93 16.26
C SER A 268 -19.42 -3.41 15.06
N GLY A 269 -18.33 -2.71 14.69
CA GLY A 269 -17.46 -3.11 13.59
C GLY A 269 -16.79 -4.46 13.81
N VAL A 270 -16.69 -5.27 12.75
CA VAL A 270 -16.14 -6.64 12.80
C VAL A 270 -14.95 -6.81 11.84
N TRP A 271 -14.07 -7.76 12.16
CA TRP A 271 -12.93 -8.14 11.32
C TRP A 271 -11.98 -6.99 10.94
N ASN A 272 -11.88 -5.97 11.79
CA ASN A 272 -10.95 -4.86 11.57
C ASN A 272 -9.56 -5.18 12.14
N THR A 273 -8.50 -4.78 11.43
CA THR A 273 -7.11 -4.83 11.89
C THR A 273 -6.58 -3.42 11.99
N ALA A 274 -6.16 -2.99 13.17
CA ALA A 274 -5.55 -1.68 13.45
C ALA A 274 -4.20 -1.88 14.14
N ASN A 275 -3.11 -1.43 13.51
CA ASN A 275 -1.75 -1.55 14.01
C ASN A 275 -1.02 -0.20 13.90
N GLY A 276 -1.08 0.59 14.97
CA GLY A 276 -0.55 1.94 15.08
C GLY A 276 -1.27 2.74 16.16
N ALA A 277 -0.62 3.79 16.69
CA ALA A 277 -1.30 4.72 17.59
C ALA A 277 -2.41 5.46 16.84
N GLY A 278 -3.63 5.51 17.41
CA GLY A 278 -4.79 6.12 16.77
C GLY A 278 -5.32 5.41 15.51
N ALA A 279 -4.79 4.23 15.14
CA ALA A 279 -5.27 3.52 13.96
C ALA A 279 -6.76 3.12 14.14
N LEU A 280 -7.62 3.52 13.18
CA LEU A 280 -9.07 3.30 13.21
C LEU A 280 -9.80 3.86 14.46
N SER A 281 -9.28 4.88 15.15
CA SER A 281 -9.75 5.20 16.52
C SER A 281 -11.24 5.58 16.60
N GLN A 282 -11.81 6.21 15.57
CA GLN A 282 -13.21 6.67 15.53
C GLN A 282 -14.17 5.68 14.86
N ASN A 283 -13.74 4.45 14.53
CA ASN A 283 -14.61 3.45 13.91
C ASN A 283 -15.84 3.19 14.78
N ILE A 284 -17.04 3.20 14.21
CA ILE A 284 -18.29 2.95 14.92
C ILE A 284 -18.85 1.58 14.52
N SER A 285 -19.08 1.38 13.23
CA SER A 285 -19.63 0.14 12.65
C SER A 285 -18.93 -0.33 11.37
N GLY A 286 -17.92 0.41 10.90
CA GLY A 286 -17.08 -0.01 9.77
C GLY A 286 -16.46 -1.38 10.02
N SER A 287 -16.42 -2.22 8.98
CA SER A 287 -16.02 -3.63 9.08
C SER A 287 -15.07 -4.02 7.96
N ALA A 288 -14.27 -5.07 8.20
CA ALA A 288 -13.24 -5.58 7.28
C ALA A 288 -12.16 -4.53 6.88
N ASN A 289 -11.90 -3.52 7.71
CA ASN A 289 -10.88 -2.52 7.43
C ASN A 289 -9.49 -2.97 7.95
N THR A 290 -8.43 -2.65 7.21
CA THR A 290 -7.03 -2.82 7.62
C THR A 290 -6.34 -1.47 7.70
N ALA A 291 -5.83 -1.09 8.86
CA ALA A 291 -5.09 0.13 9.12
C ALA A 291 -3.74 -0.17 9.77
N ILE A 292 -2.65 0.20 9.11
CA ILE A 292 -1.28 -0.05 9.58
C ILE A 292 -0.48 1.25 9.48
N GLY A 293 -0.17 1.86 10.62
CA GLY A 293 0.45 3.17 10.73
C GLY A 293 -0.23 4.03 11.79
N GLU A 294 0.51 5.00 12.32
CA GLU A 294 -0.05 6.06 13.18
C GLU A 294 -1.16 6.82 12.41
N GLU A 295 -2.31 6.99 13.04
CA GLU A 295 -3.49 7.70 12.52
C GLU A 295 -3.99 7.18 11.14
N ALA A 296 -3.69 5.94 10.78
CA ALA A 296 -4.24 5.32 9.58
C ALA A 296 -5.76 5.09 9.77
N LEU A 297 -6.59 5.54 8.81
CA LEU A 297 -8.07 5.42 8.85
C LEU A 297 -8.74 6.02 10.12
N ASP A 298 -8.10 6.99 10.79
CA ASP A 298 -8.50 7.46 12.13
C ASP A 298 -9.98 7.87 12.23
N PHE A 299 -10.47 8.71 11.31
CA PHE A 299 -11.85 9.24 11.32
C PHE A 299 -12.91 8.34 10.66
N ASN A 300 -12.56 7.09 10.30
CA ASN A 300 -13.54 6.15 9.75
C ASN A 300 -14.66 5.93 10.74
N THR A 301 -15.92 6.08 10.34
CA THR A 301 -17.08 5.84 11.23
C THR A 301 -17.84 4.59 10.79
N ILE A 302 -18.21 4.51 9.51
CA ILE A 302 -19.03 3.43 8.95
C ILE A 302 -18.43 2.78 7.70
N GLY A 303 -17.35 3.36 7.13
CA GLY A 303 -16.71 2.87 5.91
C GLY A 303 -16.18 1.44 6.06
N GLN A 304 -16.28 0.65 5.00
CA GLN A 304 -16.01 -0.80 5.01
C GLN A 304 -14.95 -1.20 3.98
N SER A 305 -14.27 -2.32 4.24
CA SER A 305 -13.33 -2.96 3.30
C SER A 305 -12.18 -2.04 2.84
N ASN A 306 -11.79 -1.04 3.65
CA ASN A 306 -10.70 -0.15 3.32
C ASN A 306 -9.34 -0.74 3.77
N THR A 307 -8.30 -0.53 2.98
CA THR A 307 -6.91 -0.85 3.33
C THR A 307 -6.08 0.42 3.38
N ALA A 308 -5.49 0.75 4.53
CA ALA A 308 -4.69 1.94 4.76
C ALA A 308 -3.34 1.53 5.39
N VAL A 309 -2.23 1.77 4.69
CA VAL A 309 -0.88 1.38 5.11
C VAL A 309 0.06 2.57 4.98
N GLY A 310 0.35 3.23 6.09
CA GLY A 310 1.19 4.42 6.18
C GLY A 310 0.70 5.37 7.28
N ARG A 311 1.61 6.23 7.77
CA ARG A 311 1.23 7.31 8.69
C ARG A 311 0.19 8.22 8.01
N GLN A 312 -0.96 8.43 8.65
CA GLN A 312 -2.07 9.26 8.17
C GLN A 312 -2.62 8.86 6.77
N SER A 313 -2.47 7.61 6.34
CA SER A 313 -3.16 7.11 5.13
C SER A 313 -4.67 6.99 5.38
N LEU A 314 -5.49 7.48 4.45
CA LEU A 314 -6.96 7.53 4.56
C LEU A 314 -7.54 8.26 5.81
N TYR A 315 -6.75 9.17 6.41
CA TYR A 315 -7.00 9.79 7.71
C TYR A 315 -8.42 10.32 7.94
N THR A 316 -8.97 11.14 7.04
CA THR A 316 -10.29 11.78 7.21
C THR A 316 -11.48 10.96 6.68
N ASN A 317 -11.26 9.72 6.22
CA ASN A 317 -12.34 8.93 5.61
C ASN A 317 -13.46 8.75 6.61
N THR A 318 -14.71 9.11 6.31
CA THR A 318 -15.81 9.00 7.27
C THR A 318 -16.71 7.80 6.96
N ASN A 319 -17.08 7.65 5.68
CA ASN A 319 -18.03 6.64 5.20
C ASN A 319 -17.62 6.01 3.85
N GLY A 320 -16.56 6.52 3.21
CA GLY A 320 -16.00 5.91 1.99
C GLY A 320 -15.55 4.46 2.21
N SER A 321 -15.75 3.62 1.21
CA SER A 321 -15.59 2.16 1.29
C SER A 321 -14.79 1.60 0.10
N ALA A 322 -14.21 0.41 0.29
CA ALA A 322 -13.38 -0.29 -0.69
C ALA A 322 -12.17 0.49 -1.23
N ASN A 323 -11.63 1.44 -0.45
CA ASN A 323 -10.44 2.20 -0.83
C ASN A 323 -9.14 1.49 -0.42
N VAL A 324 -8.07 1.66 -1.20
CA VAL A 324 -6.72 1.17 -0.91
C VAL A 324 -5.75 2.34 -0.91
N ALA A 325 -5.18 2.69 0.23
CA ALA A 325 -4.19 3.74 0.42
C ALA A 325 -2.89 3.16 0.98
N ILE A 326 -1.80 3.18 0.20
CA ILE A 326 -0.50 2.64 0.60
C ILE A 326 0.56 3.71 0.40
N GLY A 327 1.03 4.28 1.51
CA GLY A 327 1.98 5.39 1.55
C GLY A 327 1.60 6.42 2.62
N VAL A 328 2.60 7.13 3.15
CA VAL A 328 2.36 8.24 4.09
C VAL A 328 1.44 9.27 3.42
N SER A 329 0.35 9.60 4.10
CA SER A 329 -0.69 10.53 3.64
C SER A 329 -1.36 10.18 2.29
N ALA A 330 -1.31 8.93 1.82
CA ALA A 330 -2.10 8.52 0.66
C ALA A 330 -3.60 8.66 0.95
N LEU A 331 -4.38 9.28 0.05
CA LEU A 331 -5.83 9.54 0.20
C LEU A 331 -6.22 10.22 1.54
N ASN A 332 -5.33 11.06 2.11
CA ASN A 332 -5.50 11.63 3.46
C ASN A 332 -6.84 12.34 3.67
N ALA A 333 -7.28 13.15 2.69
CA ALA A 333 -8.46 14.00 2.76
C ALA A 333 -9.77 13.34 2.27
N ASN A 334 -9.75 12.02 1.97
CA ASN A 334 -10.96 11.32 1.51
C ASN A 334 -12.04 11.46 2.58
N THR A 335 -13.28 11.80 2.21
CA THR A 335 -14.40 11.89 3.17
C THR A 335 -15.42 10.80 2.89
N SER A 336 -15.80 10.65 1.63
CA SER A 336 -16.86 9.76 1.16
C SER A 336 -16.60 9.19 -0.24
N GLY A 337 -15.37 9.30 -0.76
CA GLY A 337 -15.00 8.68 -2.03
C GLY A 337 -14.87 7.17 -1.88
N ASP A 338 -15.45 6.41 -2.81
CA ASP A 338 -15.44 4.95 -2.84
C ASP A 338 -14.49 4.40 -3.92
N ALA A 339 -14.00 3.18 -3.69
CA ALA A 339 -13.26 2.37 -4.67
C ALA A 339 -12.00 3.05 -5.28
N ASN A 340 -11.33 3.94 -4.55
CA ASN A 340 -10.08 4.55 -4.98
C ASN A 340 -8.86 3.70 -4.58
N ILE A 341 -7.87 3.60 -5.45
CA ILE A 341 -6.55 3.01 -5.19
C ILE A 341 -5.52 4.14 -5.27
N ALA A 342 -4.73 4.33 -4.21
CA ALA A 342 -3.66 5.32 -4.13
C ALA A 342 -2.39 4.70 -3.51
N VAL A 343 -1.37 4.49 -4.33
CA VAL A 343 -0.09 3.87 -3.93
C VAL A 343 1.07 4.83 -4.15
N GLY A 344 1.61 5.39 -3.07
CA GLY A 344 2.69 6.37 -3.08
C GLY A 344 2.57 7.37 -1.94
N ASN A 345 3.68 8.03 -1.59
CA ASN A 345 3.63 9.16 -0.66
C ASN A 345 2.72 10.26 -1.24
N ALA A 346 1.70 10.63 -0.47
CA ALA A 346 0.68 11.62 -0.82
C ALA A 346 0.05 11.44 -2.22
N ALA A 347 -0.06 10.19 -2.68
CA ALA A 347 -0.89 9.87 -3.83
C ALA A 347 -2.35 10.21 -3.53
N LEU A 348 -3.00 10.96 -4.42
CA LEU A 348 -4.42 11.34 -4.34
C LEU A 348 -4.79 12.05 -3.01
N LEU A 349 -3.85 12.85 -2.48
CA LEU A 349 -3.90 13.44 -1.13
C LEU A 349 -5.20 14.18 -0.80
N HIS A 350 -5.65 15.06 -1.71
CA HIS A 350 -6.75 16.00 -1.49
C HIS A 350 -8.13 15.53 -1.99
N ASN A 351 -8.27 14.27 -2.40
CA ASN A 351 -9.55 13.75 -2.87
C ASN A 351 -10.56 13.76 -1.73
N THR A 352 -11.77 14.26 -1.93
CA THR A 352 -12.83 14.27 -0.91
C THR A 352 -13.95 13.29 -1.27
N THR A 353 -14.49 13.44 -2.49
CA THR A 353 -15.66 12.66 -2.98
C THR A 353 -15.44 12.01 -4.35
N GLY A 354 -14.25 12.13 -4.96
CA GLY A 354 -13.93 11.43 -6.20
C GLY A 354 -13.90 9.92 -6.00
N ILE A 355 -14.32 9.15 -7.01
CA ILE A 355 -14.49 7.69 -6.95
C ILE A 355 -13.76 6.97 -8.08
N GLU A 356 -13.48 5.67 -7.90
CA GLU A 356 -12.95 4.78 -8.94
C GLU A 356 -11.62 5.26 -9.56
N ASN A 357 -10.81 6.03 -8.83
CA ASN A 357 -9.49 6.47 -9.32
C ASN A 357 -8.41 5.41 -9.02
N VAL A 358 -7.49 5.18 -9.96
CA VAL A 358 -6.35 4.27 -9.80
C VAL A 358 -5.04 5.05 -9.94
N VAL A 359 -4.39 5.31 -8.81
CA VAL A 359 -3.26 6.23 -8.69
C VAL A 359 -2.04 5.52 -8.12
N THR A 360 -0.90 5.62 -8.80
CA THR A 360 0.37 5.01 -8.35
C THR A 360 1.54 5.94 -8.67
N GLY A 361 2.16 6.53 -7.65
CA GLY A 361 3.31 7.41 -7.79
C GLY A 361 3.44 8.43 -6.66
N TYR A 362 4.65 8.97 -6.49
CA TYR A 362 4.91 10.12 -5.60
C TYR A 362 4.12 11.34 -6.07
N GLU A 363 3.27 11.90 -5.20
CA GLU A 363 2.41 13.07 -5.46
C GLU A 363 1.57 12.97 -6.77
N ALA A 364 1.19 11.77 -7.18
CA ALA A 364 0.28 11.59 -8.33
C ALA A 364 -1.15 12.03 -7.93
N MET A 365 -1.84 12.78 -8.81
CA MET A 365 -3.15 13.40 -8.56
C MET A 365 -3.25 14.20 -7.24
N TRP A 366 -2.18 14.90 -6.84
CA TRP A 366 -2.08 15.57 -5.53
C TRP A 366 -3.26 16.51 -5.20
N ILE A 367 -3.68 17.43 -6.11
CA ILE A 367 -4.79 18.38 -5.85
C ILE A 367 -6.20 17.89 -6.28
N SER A 368 -6.37 16.63 -6.69
CA SER A 368 -7.69 16.13 -7.13
C SER A 368 -8.66 16.17 -5.96
N THR A 369 -9.84 16.77 -6.11
CA THR A 369 -10.86 16.85 -5.06
C THR A 369 -12.10 16.02 -5.39
N THR A 370 -12.61 16.12 -6.62
CA THR A 370 -13.85 15.46 -7.06
C THR A 370 -13.72 14.73 -8.40
N GLY A 371 -12.51 14.64 -8.98
CA GLY A 371 -12.26 13.87 -10.19
C GLY A 371 -12.48 12.38 -9.96
N SER A 372 -13.11 11.69 -10.92
CA SER A 372 -13.45 10.27 -10.82
C SER A 372 -13.00 9.49 -12.06
N GLN A 373 -12.84 8.17 -11.91
CA GLN A 373 -12.52 7.27 -13.04
C GLN A 373 -11.20 7.63 -13.75
N ASN A 374 -10.24 8.22 -13.04
CA ASN A 374 -8.92 8.54 -13.59
C ASN A 374 -7.90 7.43 -13.27
N THR A 375 -7.04 7.10 -14.22
CA THR A 375 -5.85 6.26 -14.00
C THR A 375 -4.59 7.11 -14.11
N ALA A 376 -3.78 7.19 -13.05
CA ALA A 376 -2.58 8.01 -13.00
C ALA A 376 -1.37 7.24 -12.44
N THR A 377 -0.48 6.80 -13.32
CA THR A 377 0.71 6.00 -12.97
C THR A 377 1.99 6.74 -13.32
N GLY A 378 2.77 7.11 -12.30
CA GLY A 378 4.04 7.83 -12.41
C GLY A 378 4.10 9.02 -11.46
N ALA A 379 5.32 9.39 -11.02
CA ALA A 379 5.50 10.54 -10.14
C ALA A 379 4.94 11.83 -10.77
N TYR A 380 4.13 12.57 -10.03
CA TYR A 380 3.42 13.77 -10.48
C TYR A 380 2.49 13.59 -11.70
N ALA A 381 2.06 12.37 -12.03
CA ALA A 381 1.05 12.15 -13.06
C ALA A 381 -0.26 12.84 -12.65
N MET A 382 -0.87 13.61 -13.57
CA MET A 382 -2.08 14.42 -13.32
C MET A 382 -2.00 15.32 -12.07
N TYR A 383 -0.81 15.81 -11.71
CA TYR A 383 -0.60 16.55 -10.45
C TYR A 383 -1.57 17.72 -10.24
N ASP A 384 -1.89 18.48 -11.31
CA ASP A 384 -2.75 19.67 -11.23
C ASP A 384 -4.26 19.37 -11.50
N ILE A 385 -4.69 18.09 -11.60
CA ILE A 385 -6.10 17.74 -11.82
C ILE A 385 -6.96 18.03 -10.59
N THR A 386 -8.13 18.63 -10.75
CA THR A 386 -9.05 19.00 -9.65
C THR A 386 -10.37 18.25 -9.73
N SER A 387 -11.07 18.37 -10.88
CA SER A 387 -12.39 17.78 -11.13
C SER A 387 -12.51 17.07 -12.48
N GLY A 388 -11.41 16.96 -13.23
CA GLY A 388 -11.35 16.17 -14.47
C GLY A 388 -11.59 14.68 -14.19
N SER A 389 -12.31 14.01 -15.09
CA SER A 389 -12.72 12.61 -14.95
C SER A 389 -12.48 11.80 -16.22
N ASN A 390 -12.44 10.48 -16.11
CA ASN A 390 -12.25 9.55 -17.24
C ASN A 390 -10.94 9.79 -18.02
N ASN A 391 -9.86 10.19 -17.35
CA ASN A 391 -8.56 10.39 -17.97
C ASN A 391 -7.59 9.23 -17.65
N THR A 392 -6.65 8.95 -18.55
CA THR A 392 -5.52 8.04 -18.32
C THR A 392 -4.19 8.79 -18.46
N ALA A 393 -3.29 8.66 -17.49
CA ALA A 393 -1.91 9.15 -17.52
C ALA A 393 -0.93 8.05 -17.12
N LEU A 394 0.02 7.74 -18.00
CA LEU A 394 1.08 6.77 -17.78
C LEU A 394 2.45 7.40 -18.10
N GLY A 395 3.20 7.74 -17.05
CA GLY A 395 4.53 8.33 -17.13
C GLY A 395 4.74 9.42 -16.09
N LYS A 396 6.01 9.72 -15.77
CA LYS A 396 6.37 10.86 -14.91
C LYS A 396 5.77 12.15 -15.49
N SER A 397 4.98 12.84 -14.69
CA SER A 397 4.31 14.10 -15.06
C SER A 397 3.43 14.02 -16.33
N ALA A 398 2.96 12.83 -16.69
CA ALA A 398 1.98 12.66 -17.77
C ALA A 398 0.64 13.31 -17.39
N GLY A 399 0.03 14.05 -18.31
CA GLY A 399 -1.22 14.79 -18.08
C GLY A 399 -1.12 15.88 -17.01
N ARG A 400 0.09 16.27 -16.57
CA ARG A 400 0.28 17.07 -15.35
C ARG A 400 -0.54 18.35 -15.31
N THR A 401 -0.55 19.12 -16.40
CA THR A 401 -1.17 20.45 -16.52
C THR A 401 -2.70 20.42 -16.73
N ASN A 402 -3.30 19.24 -16.88
CA ASN A 402 -4.74 19.11 -17.02
C ASN A 402 -5.43 19.33 -15.66
N THR A 403 -6.29 20.35 -15.55
CA THR A 403 -7.04 20.66 -14.32
C THR A 403 -8.45 20.10 -14.35
N THR A 404 -9.22 20.36 -15.42
CA THR A 404 -10.65 19.96 -15.52
C THR A 404 -11.00 19.22 -16.81
N GLY A 405 -10.02 18.94 -17.66
CA GLY A 405 -10.22 18.17 -18.89
C GLY A 405 -10.61 16.72 -18.61
N PHE A 406 -11.38 16.12 -19.52
CA PHE A 406 -11.97 14.80 -19.37
C PHE A 406 -11.85 13.95 -20.64
N ASN A 407 -11.93 12.63 -20.50
CA ASN A 407 -11.78 11.66 -21.60
C ASN A 407 -10.43 11.77 -22.34
N ASN A 408 -9.33 12.08 -21.63
CA ASN A 408 -8.00 12.20 -22.25
C ASN A 408 -7.09 11.00 -21.98
N THR A 409 -6.12 10.77 -22.87
CA THR A 409 -5.11 9.72 -22.74
C THR A 409 -3.70 10.29 -22.93
N TYR A 410 -2.89 10.26 -21.88
CA TYR A 410 -1.51 10.76 -21.83
C TYR A 410 -0.56 9.60 -21.55
N ILE A 411 0.15 9.11 -22.56
CA ILE A 411 1.07 7.97 -22.42
C ILE A 411 2.47 8.42 -22.82
N GLY A 412 3.41 8.38 -21.88
CA GLY A 412 4.77 8.87 -22.04
C GLY A 412 5.10 9.95 -21.00
N ALA A 413 6.35 10.00 -20.54
CA ALA A 413 6.78 11.04 -19.62
C ALA A 413 6.55 12.43 -20.22
N GLN A 414 5.87 13.30 -19.47
CA GLN A 414 5.51 14.66 -19.86
C GLN A 414 4.71 14.78 -21.17
N SER A 415 4.03 13.70 -21.57
CA SER A 415 2.86 13.79 -22.44
C SER A 415 1.77 14.64 -21.76
N GLY A 416 1.00 15.44 -22.49
CA GLY A 416 0.05 16.37 -21.87
C GLY A 416 -0.57 17.41 -22.81
N THR A 417 -0.88 18.58 -22.26
CA THR A 417 -1.62 19.67 -22.90
C THR A 417 -0.96 21.02 -22.67
N THR A 418 -1.03 21.94 -23.64
CA THR A 418 -0.60 23.34 -23.45
C THR A 418 -1.57 24.14 -22.56
N GLY A 419 -2.86 23.82 -22.64
CA GLY A 419 -3.93 24.39 -21.82
C GLY A 419 -4.44 23.42 -20.75
N THR A 420 -5.33 23.89 -19.89
CA THR A 420 -5.73 23.18 -18.65
C THR A 420 -7.03 22.37 -18.75
N ASN A 421 -7.84 22.59 -19.79
CA ASN A 421 -9.23 22.11 -19.86
C ASN A 421 -9.55 21.37 -21.18
N PHE A 422 -8.56 20.76 -21.85
CA PHE A 422 -8.82 20.03 -23.09
C PHE A 422 -9.45 18.66 -22.80
N SER A 423 -10.33 18.21 -23.69
CA SER A 423 -11.06 16.95 -23.54
C SER A 423 -11.02 16.12 -24.82
N ASN A 424 -11.29 14.82 -24.71
CA ASN A 424 -11.29 13.87 -25.83
C ASN A 424 -9.97 13.95 -26.64
N SER A 425 -8.83 13.98 -25.94
CA SER A 425 -7.51 14.18 -26.54
C SER A 425 -6.52 13.11 -26.13
N THR A 426 -5.73 12.65 -27.09
CA THR A 426 -4.70 11.63 -26.90
C THR A 426 -3.33 12.20 -27.23
N ALA A 427 -2.38 12.03 -26.32
CA ALA A 427 -0.97 12.30 -26.50
C ALA A 427 -0.17 11.03 -26.18
N LEU A 428 0.49 10.46 -27.20
CA LEU A 428 1.27 9.23 -27.11
C LEU A 428 2.74 9.49 -27.47
N GLY A 429 3.62 9.41 -26.49
CA GLY A 429 5.06 9.62 -26.61
C GLY A 429 5.60 10.58 -25.54
N TYR A 430 6.91 10.54 -25.30
CA TYR A 430 7.61 11.58 -24.55
C TYR A 430 7.35 12.94 -25.22
N PHE A 431 6.91 13.94 -24.44
CA PHE A 431 6.55 15.28 -24.94
C PHE A 431 5.49 15.32 -26.06
N ALA A 432 4.64 14.29 -26.20
CA ALA A 432 3.46 14.43 -27.02
C ALA A 432 2.51 15.48 -26.36
N THR A 433 2.18 16.54 -27.09
CA THR A 433 1.41 17.67 -26.53
C THR A 433 0.17 17.98 -27.39
N ASN A 434 -1.02 17.92 -26.79
CA ASN A 434 -2.24 18.41 -27.42
C ASN A 434 -2.38 19.92 -27.19
N THR A 435 -2.80 20.63 -28.23
CA THR A 435 -2.98 22.09 -28.28
C THR A 435 -4.45 22.52 -28.27
N ALA A 436 -5.37 21.56 -28.44
CA ALA A 436 -6.80 21.75 -28.29
C ALA A 436 -7.52 20.41 -28.07
N SER A 437 -8.78 20.47 -27.63
CA SER A 437 -9.69 19.32 -27.54
C SER A 437 -9.90 18.63 -28.90
N ASN A 438 -10.23 17.33 -28.85
CA ASN A 438 -10.45 16.48 -30.03
C ASN A 438 -9.21 16.40 -30.93
N GLN A 439 -8.05 16.09 -30.34
CA GLN A 439 -6.78 15.88 -31.06
C GLN A 439 -6.12 14.56 -30.65
N VAL A 440 -5.53 13.87 -31.63
CA VAL A 440 -4.60 12.75 -31.39
C VAL A 440 -3.21 13.20 -31.84
N ARG A 441 -2.23 13.10 -30.96
CA ARG A 441 -0.82 13.46 -31.19
C ARG A 441 0.05 12.26 -30.85
N ILE A 442 0.87 11.83 -31.80
CA ILE A 442 1.78 10.68 -31.67
C ILE A 442 3.20 11.20 -31.88
N GLY A 443 4.02 11.14 -30.84
CA GLY A 443 5.35 11.72 -30.80
C GLY A 443 5.38 13.21 -30.41
N ASN A 444 6.60 13.70 -30.21
CA ASN A 444 6.93 15.13 -30.16
C ASN A 444 7.45 15.61 -31.53
N SER A 445 7.83 16.88 -31.61
CA SER A 445 8.40 17.52 -32.81
C SER A 445 9.64 16.81 -33.38
N SER A 446 10.42 16.11 -32.52
CA SER A 446 11.69 15.47 -32.88
C SER A 446 11.53 14.09 -33.51
N VAL A 447 10.31 13.53 -33.54
CA VAL A 447 10.05 12.23 -34.18
C VAL A 447 10.29 12.30 -35.69
N THR A 448 11.04 11.32 -36.20
CA THR A 448 11.46 11.22 -37.62
C THR A 448 10.71 10.15 -38.41
N SER A 449 10.02 9.23 -37.76
CA SER A 449 9.24 8.16 -38.41
C SER A 449 8.10 7.68 -37.51
N ILE A 450 6.95 7.36 -38.12
CA ILE A 450 5.80 6.70 -37.50
C ILE A 450 5.46 5.50 -38.37
N GLY A 451 5.74 4.29 -37.87
CA GLY A 451 5.68 3.05 -38.66
C GLY A 451 4.44 2.20 -38.41
N GLY A 452 3.98 1.52 -39.47
CA GLY A 452 2.95 0.49 -39.44
C GLY A 452 2.93 -0.29 -40.77
N TYR A 453 2.45 -1.54 -40.75
CA TYR A 453 2.39 -2.38 -41.96
C TYR A 453 1.21 -2.05 -42.89
N VAL A 454 0.24 -1.26 -42.42
CA VAL A 454 -0.96 -0.85 -43.16
C VAL A 454 -1.23 0.64 -42.99
N ASN A 455 -1.89 1.24 -43.98
CA ASN A 455 -2.28 2.65 -43.96
C ASN A 455 -3.46 2.92 -43.01
N TRP A 456 -3.61 4.18 -42.61
CA TRP A 456 -4.78 4.67 -41.88
C TRP A 456 -6.06 4.53 -42.72
N SER A 457 -7.08 3.89 -42.14
CA SER A 457 -8.40 3.72 -42.77
C SER A 457 -9.41 4.72 -42.21
N ASN A 458 -9.97 5.57 -43.07
CA ASN A 458 -11.05 6.49 -42.70
C ASN A 458 -12.41 5.85 -42.98
N ILE A 459 -13.36 5.95 -42.04
CA ILE A 459 -14.74 5.47 -42.24
C ILE A 459 -15.42 6.33 -43.31
N SER A 460 -15.88 5.68 -44.38
CA SER A 460 -16.40 6.34 -45.59
C SER A 460 -17.70 5.71 -46.13
N ASP A 461 -18.40 4.94 -45.29
CA ASP A 461 -19.66 4.25 -45.63
C ASP A 461 -20.78 5.23 -46.00
N GLY A 462 -21.42 5.00 -47.15
CA GLY A 462 -22.48 5.84 -47.69
C GLY A 462 -23.71 5.96 -46.80
N ARG A 463 -24.01 4.95 -45.96
CA ARG A 463 -25.15 4.96 -45.02
C ARG A 463 -25.07 6.07 -43.98
N TYR A 464 -23.85 6.55 -43.69
CA TYR A 464 -23.59 7.59 -42.70
C TYR A 464 -23.19 8.94 -43.33
N LYS A 465 -23.34 9.09 -44.65
CA LYS A 465 -23.15 10.36 -45.37
C LYS A 465 -24.48 11.04 -45.65
N LYS A 466 -24.55 12.35 -45.44
CA LYS A 466 -25.72 13.20 -45.70
C LYS A 466 -25.32 14.35 -46.63
N ASN A 467 -26.31 14.92 -47.34
CA ASN A 467 -26.12 16.08 -48.22
C ASN A 467 -25.04 15.89 -49.31
N ILE A 468 -24.94 14.68 -49.88
CA ILE A 468 -23.97 14.34 -50.93
C ILE A 468 -24.22 15.21 -52.17
N LYS A 469 -23.19 15.91 -52.65
CA LYS A 469 -23.23 16.82 -53.80
C LYS A 469 -21.98 16.67 -54.66
N ASN A 470 -22.12 16.88 -55.96
CA ASN A 470 -21.04 16.74 -56.96
C ASN A 470 -20.37 18.09 -57.28
N ASN A 471 -19.94 18.83 -56.24
CA ASN A 471 -19.47 20.22 -56.35
C ASN A 471 -18.04 20.43 -55.84
N VAL A 472 -17.18 19.41 -55.87
CA VAL A 472 -15.75 19.55 -55.57
C VAL A 472 -15.10 20.42 -56.67
N PRO A 473 -14.32 21.46 -56.31
CA PRO A 473 -13.51 22.18 -57.29
C PRO A 473 -12.29 21.34 -57.70
N GLY A 474 -12.08 21.14 -59.00
CA GLY A 474 -10.92 20.47 -59.54
C GLY A 474 -9.79 21.45 -59.90
N LEU A 475 -9.60 21.65 -61.20
CA LEU A 475 -8.47 22.37 -61.78
C LEU A 475 -8.33 23.80 -61.25
N ALA A 476 -9.45 24.48 -60.99
CA ALA A 476 -9.45 25.84 -60.43
C ALA A 476 -8.84 25.92 -59.02
N PHE A 477 -9.00 24.88 -58.19
CA PHE A 477 -8.36 24.81 -56.87
C PHE A 477 -6.91 24.38 -56.97
N ILE A 478 -6.62 23.32 -57.74
CA ILE A 478 -5.25 22.82 -57.92
C ILE A 478 -4.32 23.90 -58.49
N ASN A 479 -4.76 24.68 -59.49
CA ASN A 479 -3.98 25.78 -60.06
C ASN A 479 -3.81 26.99 -59.13
N ALA A 480 -4.57 27.07 -58.04
CA ALA A 480 -4.44 28.14 -57.03
C ALA A 480 -3.46 27.77 -55.90
N LEU A 481 -3.01 26.51 -55.82
CA LEU A 481 -2.03 26.05 -54.83
C LEU A 481 -0.61 26.45 -55.25
N GLN A 482 0.28 26.60 -54.26
CA GLN A 482 1.69 26.96 -54.47
C GLN A 482 2.59 25.93 -53.78
N PRO A 483 3.17 24.96 -54.51
CA PRO A 483 4.15 24.03 -53.96
C PRO A 483 5.44 24.77 -53.56
N VAL A 484 6.00 24.41 -52.41
CA VAL A 484 7.22 25.02 -51.85
C VAL A 484 8.16 23.94 -51.30
N THR A 485 9.42 24.30 -51.09
CA THR A 485 10.38 23.53 -50.27
C THR A 485 10.74 24.34 -49.03
N TYR A 486 10.98 23.67 -47.90
CA TYR A 486 11.28 24.32 -46.63
C TYR A 486 12.07 23.41 -45.69
N ASN A 487 12.70 24.01 -44.69
CA ASN A 487 13.23 23.34 -43.50
C ASN A 487 12.29 23.63 -42.32
N LEU A 488 12.04 22.67 -41.43
CA LEU A 488 11.23 22.89 -40.23
C LEU A 488 12.05 23.57 -39.13
N ASP A 489 11.50 24.64 -38.54
CA ASP A 489 12.02 25.24 -37.30
C ASP A 489 11.49 24.46 -36.07
N ILE A 490 12.21 23.40 -35.70
CA ILE A 490 11.81 22.51 -34.61
C ILE A 490 11.93 23.22 -33.26
N LYS A 491 12.93 24.08 -33.08
CA LYS A 491 13.10 24.89 -31.86
C LYS A 491 12.01 25.94 -31.68
N GLY A 492 11.60 26.61 -32.75
CA GLY A 492 10.45 27.54 -32.74
C GLY A 492 9.15 26.83 -32.38
N ILE A 493 8.91 25.65 -32.97
CA ILE A 493 7.76 24.78 -32.63
C ILE A 493 7.81 24.38 -31.14
N ASN A 494 8.95 23.89 -30.64
CA ASN A 494 9.10 23.53 -29.22
C ASN A 494 8.84 24.73 -28.30
N THR A 495 9.39 25.89 -28.63
CA THR A 495 9.21 27.13 -27.85
C THR A 495 7.72 27.51 -27.79
N HIS A 496 6.99 27.44 -28.91
CA HIS A 496 5.55 27.71 -28.95
C HIS A 496 4.74 26.69 -28.15
N LEU A 497 5.04 25.39 -28.29
CA LEU A 497 4.34 24.33 -27.54
C LEU A 497 4.63 24.35 -26.04
N THR A 498 5.79 24.88 -25.62
CA THR A 498 6.20 24.94 -24.21
C THR A 498 6.02 26.31 -23.54
N LYS A 499 5.60 27.36 -24.27
CA LYS A 499 5.45 28.74 -23.73
C LYS A 499 4.57 28.83 -22.48
N ASN A 500 3.56 27.97 -22.36
CA ASN A 500 2.62 27.92 -21.23
C ASN A 500 3.02 26.90 -20.14
N ASN A 501 4.10 26.13 -20.35
CA ASN A 501 4.62 25.19 -19.36
C ASN A 501 5.33 25.96 -18.23
N LYS A 502 4.56 26.27 -17.18
CA LYS A 502 5.10 26.80 -15.93
C LYS A 502 6.22 25.90 -15.40
N ALA A 503 7.20 26.51 -14.74
CA ALA A 503 8.24 25.83 -13.98
C ALA A 503 7.60 24.80 -13.03
N GLN A 504 7.73 23.50 -13.37
CA GLN A 504 7.06 22.42 -12.65
C GLN A 504 7.70 22.25 -11.27
N LYS A 505 6.87 22.32 -10.22
CA LYS A 505 7.29 22.17 -8.82
C LYS A 505 6.54 21.02 -8.16
N ASP A 506 7.20 20.36 -7.22
CA ASP A 506 6.55 19.42 -6.28
C ASP A 506 5.81 20.19 -5.17
N ALA A 507 5.11 19.47 -4.29
CA ALA A 507 4.36 20.08 -3.19
C ALA A 507 5.25 20.85 -2.19
N SER A 508 6.55 20.57 -2.14
CA SER A 508 7.53 21.33 -1.33
C SER A 508 7.99 22.64 -2.01
N GLY A 509 7.54 22.90 -3.23
CA GLY A 509 7.96 24.05 -4.03
C GLY A 509 9.32 23.87 -4.73
N LYS A 510 9.94 22.69 -4.62
CA LYS A 510 11.21 22.35 -5.26
C LYS A 510 10.98 22.10 -6.75
N MET A 511 11.93 22.57 -7.56
CA MET A 511 11.91 22.39 -9.01
C MET A 511 12.01 20.92 -9.39
N ILE A 512 11.02 20.43 -10.12
CA ILE A 512 11.08 19.13 -10.78
C ILE A 512 12.01 19.27 -11.97
N ALA A 513 13.01 18.38 -12.06
CA ALA A 513 14.01 18.42 -13.12
C ALA A 513 13.34 18.51 -14.49
N GLN A 514 13.60 19.62 -15.19
CA GLN A 514 13.13 19.81 -16.55
C GLN A 514 13.86 18.87 -17.52
N PRO A 515 13.23 18.56 -18.65
CA PRO A 515 13.64 17.46 -19.50
C PRO A 515 14.67 17.98 -20.50
N LYS A 516 15.56 17.09 -20.93
CA LYS A 516 16.53 17.47 -21.95
C LYS A 516 15.91 17.20 -23.31
N ASP A 517 15.89 18.23 -24.14
CA ASP A 517 15.67 18.07 -25.58
C ASP A 517 16.84 17.29 -26.18
N ASP A 518 16.57 16.45 -27.17
CA ASP A 518 17.63 15.81 -27.95
C ASP A 518 18.11 16.79 -29.03
N ASP A 519 18.97 17.72 -28.61
CA ASP A 519 19.56 18.75 -29.48
C ASP A 519 20.18 18.16 -30.76
N LYS A 520 20.66 16.91 -30.73
CA LYS A 520 21.24 16.23 -31.89
C LYS A 520 20.16 15.77 -32.85
N ALA A 521 19.09 15.13 -32.36
CA ALA A 521 17.96 14.74 -33.18
C ALA A 521 17.23 15.96 -33.78
N ILE A 522 17.08 17.02 -32.99
CA ILE A 522 16.54 18.32 -33.43
C ILE A 522 17.40 18.89 -34.56
N ALA A 523 18.71 19.08 -34.33
CA ALA A 523 19.61 19.65 -35.35
C ALA A 523 19.66 18.80 -36.62
N ALA A 524 19.64 17.47 -36.51
CA ALA A 524 19.56 16.58 -37.68
C ALA A 524 18.25 16.81 -38.47
N LYS A 525 17.10 16.89 -37.79
CA LYS A 525 15.80 17.11 -38.44
C LYS A 525 15.69 18.48 -39.09
N GLU A 526 16.22 19.53 -38.47
CA GLU A 526 16.23 20.90 -39.02
C GLU A 526 17.00 20.98 -40.37
N THR A 527 17.96 20.09 -40.63
CA THR A 527 18.69 20.04 -41.93
C THR A 527 17.90 19.38 -43.07
N VAL A 528 16.80 18.69 -42.81
CA VAL A 528 16.02 17.99 -43.84
C VAL A 528 15.19 19.00 -44.64
N ILE A 529 15.40 19.03 -45.96
CA ILE A 529 14.57 19.80 -46.89
C ILE A 529 13.31 18.99 -47.20
N GLU A 530 12.16 19.50 -46.78
CA GLU A 530 10.84 18.95 -47.10
C GLU A 530 10.23 19.65 -48.32
N SER A 531 9.26 19.00 -48.97
CA SER A 531 8.47 19.54 -50.08
C SER A 531 6.98 19.49 -49.73
N GLY A 532 6.26 20.61 -49.88
CA GLY A 532 4.88 20.68 -49.41
C GLY A 532 4.16 21.98 -49.76
N PHE A 533 3.19 22.35 -48.92
CA PHE A 533 2.38 23.57 -49.05
C PHE A 533 2.31 24.31 -47.72
N ILE A 534 2.23 25.64 -47.76
CA ILE A 534 1.92 26.46 -46.59
C ILE A 534 0.40 26.37 -46.32
N ALA A 535 0.02 25.88 -45.15
CA ALA A 535 -1.39 25.59 -44.82
C ALA A 535 -2.31 26.81 -44.93
N GLN A 536 -1.81 27.99 -44.55
CA GLN A 536 -2.51 29.27 -44.63
C GLN A 536 -2.81 29.67 -46.08
N ASP A 537 -1.89 29.40 -47.01
CA ASP A 537 -2.10 29.67 -48.43
C ASP A 537 -3.09 28.68 -49.07
N VAL A 538 -3.07 27.41 -48.65
CA VAL A 538 -4.11 26.43 -49.02
C VAL A 538 -5.49 26.90 -48.53
N GLU A 539 -5.59 27.36 -47.29
CA GLU A 539 -6.84 27.89 -46.72
C GLU A 539 -7.35 29.11 -47.50
N LYS A 540 -6.45 30.04 -47.83
CA LYS A 540 -6.72 31.23 -48.64
C LYS A 540 -7.18 30.88 -50.06
N ALA A 541 -6.55 29.90 -50.71
CA ALA A 541 -6.96 29.39 -52.02
C ALA A 541 -8.35 28.74 -51.98
N ALA A 542 -8.63 27.93 -50.96
CA ALA A 542 -9.93 27.30 -50.77
C ALA A 542 -11.05 28.34 -50.51
N LYS A 543 -10.82 29.29 -49.59
CA LYS A 543 -11.75 30.40 -49.29
C LYS A 543 -12.06 31.26 -50.52
N LYS A 544 -11.07 31.56 -51.37
CA LYS A 544 -11.26 32.33 -52.63
C LYS A 544 -12.28 31.67 -53.58
N LEU A 545 -12.41 30.34 -53.53
CA LEU A 545 -13.33 29.56 -54.35
C LEU A 545 -14.65 29.20 -53.64
N GLY A 546 -14.89 29.73 -52.43
CA GLY A 546 -16.02 29.34 -51.59
C GLY A 546 -15.97 27.87 -51.13
N TYR A 547 -14.79 27.25 -51.17
CA TYR A 547 -14.60 25.84 -50.86
C TYR A 547 -14.16 25.66 -49.41
N ASN A 548 -15.02 25.05 -48.59
CA ASN A 548 -14.66 24.64 -47.24
C ASN A 548 -13.90 23.30 -47.28
N PHE A 549 -12.58 23.37 -47.45
CA PHE A 549 -11.75 22.19 -47.70
C PHE A 549 -11.35 21.48 -46.40
N SER A 550 -11.75 20.21 -46.26
CA SER A 550 -11.40 19.32 -45.13
C SER A 550 -9.89 19.06 -44.97
N GLY A 551 -9.10 19.31 -46.01
CA GLY A 551 -7.65 19.12 -45.98
C GLY A 551 -6.87 20.10 -45.10
N VAL A 552 -7.47 21.23 -44.72
CA VAL A 552 -6.85 22.19 -43.78
C VAL A 552 -7.32 21.90 -42.35
N ASP A 553 -6.38 21.78 -41.42
CA ASP A 553 -6.65 21.85 -39.98
C ASP A 553 -6.26 23.25 -39.50
N ALA A 554 -7.26 24.12 -39.35
CA ALA A 554 -7.05 25.48 -38.87
C ALA A 554 -6.95 25.50 -37.33
N PRO A 555 -6.09 26.34 -36.74
CA PRO A 555 -5.89 26.38 -35.29
C PRO A 555 -7.16 26.80 -34.56
N LYS A 556 -7.49 26.09 -33.47
CA LYS A 556 -8.68 26.35 -32.65
C LYS A 556 -8.48 27.47 -31.61
N ASN A 557 -7.23 27.86 -31.36
CA ASN A 557 -6.80 28.88 -30.38
C ASN A 557 -5.33 29.30 -30.66
N ASP A 558 -4.81 30.26 -29.91
CA ASP A 558 -3.45 30.82 -30.08
C ASP A 558 -2.28 29.87 -29.69
N ASP A 559 -2.58 28.70 -29.12
CA ASP A 559 -1.60 27.62 -28.86
C ASP A 559 -1.60 26.56 -29.97
N ASP A 560 -2.68 26.49 -30.76
CA ASP A 560 -2.84 25.48 -31.79
C ASP A 560 -2.05 25.81 -33.07
N LEU A 561 -1.74 24.79 -33.85
CA LEU A 561 -0.91 24.89 -35.05
C LEU A 561 -1.73 24.50 -36.28
N TYR A 562 -1.52 25.23 -37.38
CA TYR A 562 -2.05 24.84 -38.69
C TYR A 562 -1.50 23.46 -39.11
N GLY A 563 -2.37 22.62 -39.69
CA GLY A 563 -2.00 21.32 -40.25
C GLY A 563 -2.59 21.08 -41.65
N LEU A 564 -2.00 20.15 -42.39
CA LEU A 564 -2.50 19.69 -43.68
C LEU A 564 -2.71 18.17 -43.69
N ARG A 565 -3.88 17.75 -44.17
CA ARG A 565 -4.25 16.34 -44.40
C ARG A 565 -4.03 16.02 -45.88
N TYR A 566 -2.79 15.69 -46.25
CA TYR A 566 -2.40 15.49 -47.66
C TYR A 566 -3.29 14.50 -48.45
N ALA A 567 -3.85 13.47 -47.80
CA ALA A 567 -4.78 12.54 -48.42
C ALA A 567 -6.08 13.19 -48.94
N GLU A 568 -6.54 14.29 -48.34
CA GLU A 568 -7.78 14.99 -48.74
C GLU A 568 -7.63 15.69 -50.11
N PHE A 569 -6.39 16.01 -50.53
CA PHE A 569 -6.11 16.62 -51.83
C PHE A 569 -6.36 15.65 -53.01
N VAL A 570 -6.42 14.34 -52.75
CA VAL A 570 -6.66 13.33 -53.79
C VAL A 570 -8.02 13.55 -54.47
N VAL A 571 -9.06 13.99 -53.74
CA VAL A 571 -10.40 14.17 -54.31
C VAL A 571 -10.47 15.38 -55.27
N PRO A 572 -9.95 16.58 -54.92
CA PRO A 572 -9.75 17.66 -55.89
C PRO A 572 -8.81 17.30 -57.05
N LEU A 573 -7.75 16.52 -56.82
CA LEU A 573 -6.84 16.07 -57.89
C LEU A 573 -7.57 15.16 -58.91
N VAL A 574 -8.35 14.18 -58.45
CA VAL A 574 -9.19 13.33 -59.33
C VAL A 574 -10.16 14.20 -60.14
N LYS A 575 -10.77 15.20 -59.51
CA LYS A 575 -11.69 16.13 -60.19
C LYS A 575 -10.98 17.02 -61.22
N ALA A 576 -9.76 17.49 -60.93
CA ALA A 576 -8.93 18.22 -61.87
C ALA A 576 -8.52 17.35 -63.08
N VAL A 577 -8.17 16.07 -62.85
CA VAL A 577 -7.87 15.11 -63.93
C VAL A 577 -9.09 14.84 -64.80
N GLN A 578 -10.30 14.72 -64.23
CA GLN A 578 -11.54 14.62 -65.00
C GLN A 578 -11.79 15.85 -65.87
N GLU A 579 -11.56 17.06 -65.33
CA GLU A 579 -11.73 18.32 -66.06
C GLU A 579 -10.69 18.48 -67.19
N LEU A 580 -9.42 18.12 -66.94
CA LEU A 580 -8.37 18.10 -67.96
C LEU A 580 -8.64 17.05 -69.05
N SER A 581 -9.12 15.86 -68.68
CA SER A 581 -9.55 14.83 -69.65
C SER A 581 -10.64 15.38 -70.55
N LYS A 582 -11.63 16.08 -69.97
CA LYS A 582 -12.73 16.66 -70.76
C LYS A 582 -12.25 17.78 -71.69
N GLN A 583 -11.36 18.65 -71.23
CA GLN A 583 -10.74 19.68 -72.07
C GLN A 583 -9.95 19.05 -73.23
N ASN A 584 -9.24 17.95 -73.00
CA ASN A 584 -8.52 17.23 -74.04
C ASN A 584 -9.44 16.61 -75.10
N GLU A 585 -10.56 16.00 -74.69
CA GLU A 585 -11.61 15.52 -75.62
C GLU A 585 -12.16 16.67 -76.48
N ASP A 586 -12.50 17.79 -75.86
CA ASP A 586 -13.09 18.94 -76.56
C ASP A 586 -12.08 19.62 -77.50
N LEU A 587 -10.79 19.63 -77.15
CA LEU A 587 -9.70 20.06 -78.05
C LEU A 587 -9.51 19.08 -79.22
N GLN A 588 -9.55 17.77 -78.99
CA GLN A 588 -9.46 16.77 -80.06
C GLN A 588 -10.65 16.88 -81.04
N LYS A 589 -11.85 17.14 -80.51
CA LYS A 589 -13.05 17.42 -81.31
C LYS A 589 -12.85 18.67 -82.16
N GLN A 590 -12.44 19.80 -81.56
CA GLN A 590 -12.15 21.04 -82.30
C GLN A 590 -11.08 20.84 -83.39
N ILE A 591 -10.01 20.09 -83.10
CA ILE A 591 -8.98 19.75 -84.10
C ILE A 591 -9.57 18.94 -85.27
N THR A 592 -10.52 18.06 -84.99
CA THR A 592 -11.20 17.25 -86.02
C THR A 592 -12.13 18.11 -86.88
N GLU A 593 -12.93 18.98 -86.26
CA GLU A 593 -13.83 19.93 -86.94
C GLU A 593 -13.04 20.95 -87.78
N LEU A 594 -11.94 21.49 -87.26
CA LEU A 594 -11.04 22.37 -88.01
C LEU A 594 -10.38 21.67 -89.19
N LYS A 595 -9.94 20.40 -89.04
CA LYS A 595 -9.42 19.61 -90.17
C LYS A 595 -10.47 19.38 -91.25
N ALA A 596 -11.72 19.10 -90.88
CA ALA A 596 -12.82 18.96 -91.83
C ALA A 596 -13.07 20.28 -92.57
N ALA A 597 -13.17 21.41 -91.86
CA ALA A 597 -13.39 22.73 -92.45
C ALA A 597 -12.21 23.20 -93.34
N ILE A 598 -10.97 22.87 -92.99
CA ILE A 598 -9.80 23.12 -93.84
C ILE A 598 -9.87 22.27 -95.12
N THR A 599 -10.30 21.00 -95.02
CA THR A 599 -10.48 20.12 -96.18
C THR A 599 -11.56 20.65 -97.11
N GLU A 600 -12.69 21.09 -96.57
CA GLU A 600 -13.79 21.72 -97.31
C GLU A 600 -13.36 23.05 -97.98
N LYS A 601 -12.58 23.88 -97.27
CA LYS A 601 -11.97 25.09 -97.85
C LYS A 601 -10.92 24.79 -98.92
N ALA A 602 -10.15 23.70 -98.79
CA ALA A 602 -9.22 23.27 -99.83
C ALA A 602 -9.96 22.77 -101.09
N ILE A 603 -11.12 22.14 -100.92
CA ILE A 603 -12.00 21.73 -102.03
C ILE A 603 -12.62 22.95 -102.73
N THR A 604 -13.11 23.95 -101.97
CA THR A 604 -13.71 25.17 -102.54
C THR A 604 -12.69 26.20 -103.04
N ALA A 605 -11.43 26.15 -102.60
CA ALA A 605 -10.32 26.89 -103.25
C ALA A 605 -9.87 26.22 -104.56
N ASN A 606 -10.11 24.91 -104.74
CA ASN A 606 -9.78 24.15 -105.94
C ASN A 606 -10.81 24.28 -107.08
N THR A 607 -11.91 25.02 -106.92
CA THR A 607 -12.82 25.28 -108.04
C THR A 607 -12.30 26.33 -109.03
N ASP A 608 -11.19 27.02 -108.72
CA ASP A 608 -10.68 28.15 -109.52
C ASP A 608 -9.28 27.93 -110.16
N ASN A 609 -8.67 26.74 -110.04
CA ASN A 609 -7.51 26.38 -110.88
C ASN A 609 -7.31 24.87 -111.04
N SER A 610 -7.04 24.44 -112.27
CA SER A 610 -6.95 23.04 -112.67
C SER A 610 -5.56 22.43 -112.48
N ILE A 611 -5.39 21.61 -111.44
CA ILE A 611 -4.22 20.72 -111.30
C ILE A 611 -4.68 19.28 -110.98
N ASN A 612 -4.19 18.33 -111.77
CA ASN A 612 -4.47 16.89 -111.62
C ASN A 612 -4.01 16.36 -110.26
N VAL A 613 -4.92 15.73 -109.51
CA VAL A 613 -4.59 14.92 -108.33
C VAL A 613 -4.65 13.44 -108.72
N SER A 614 -3.57 12.69 -108.45
CA SER A 614 -3.48 11.26 -108.76
C SER A 614 -4.52 10.42 -108.00
N PRO A 615 -4.99 9.29 -108.56
CA PRO A 615 -6.08 8.53 -107.97
C PRO A 615 -5.72 7.91 -106.62
N VAL A 616 -6.64 8.01 -105.66
CA VAL A 616 -6.54 7.35 -104.36
C VAL A 616 -6.58 5.83 -104.54
N PHE A 617 -5.49 5.15 -104.20
CA PHE A 617 -5.42 3.68 -104.27
C PHE A 617 -6.27 3.06 -103.16
N THR A 618 -7.44 2.50 -103.51
CA THR A 618 -8.41 1.94 -102.57
C THR A 618 -8.24 0.44 -102.30
N ALA A 619 -7.43 -0.27 -103.08
CA ALA A 619 -7.22 -1.71 -102.95
C ALA A 619 -5.74 -2.09 -103.00
N ALA A 620 -5.34 -3.01 -102.12
CA ALA A 620 -4.02 -3.62 -102.16
C ALA A 620 -3.90 -4.53 -103.41
N LYS A 621 -2.74 -4.49 -104.08
CA LYS A 621 -2.47 -5.32 -105.28
C LYS A 621 -1.04 -5.84 -105.26
N LEU A 622 -0.85 -7.08 -105.70
CA LEU A 622 0.45 -7.69 -105.93
C LEU A 622 0.63 -7.97 -107.42
N GLN A 623 1.73 -7.50 -108.00
CA GLN A 623 2.03 -7.73 -109.41
C GLN A 623 3.01 -8.88 -109.61
N GLN A 624 3.07 -9.38 -110.84
CA GLN A 624 4.08 -10.34 -111.25
C GLN A 624 5.47 -9.70 -111.18
N ASN A 625 6.46 -10.42 -110.66
CA ASN A 625 7.84 -9.96 -110.55
C ASN A 625 8.47 -9.82 -111.94
N ILE A 626 9.38 -8.86 -112.09
CA ILE A 626 10.04 -8.55 -113.38
C ILE A 626 11.56 -8.46 -113.15
N PRO A 627 12.39 -9.19 -113.92
CA PRO A 627 12.01 -10.23 -114.89
C PRO A 627 11.52 -11.53 -114.21
N ASN A 628 10.71 -12.30 -114.94
CA ASN A 628 10.31 -13.67 -114.61
C ASN A 628 10.32 -14.53 -115.90
N PRO A 629 11.18 -15.55 -116.03
CA PRO A 629 12.14 -16.04 -115.05
C PRO A 629 13.22 -15.01 -114.66
N ALA A 630 13.62 -15.04 -113.39
CA ALA A 630 14.67 -14.21 -112.82
C ALA A 630 16.01 -14.93 -112.88
N ASN A 631 17.10 -14.23 -113.24
CA ASN A 631 18.46 -14.75 -113.07
C ASN A 631 19.05 -14.25 -111.74
N SER A 632 19.80 -13.14 -111.76
CA SER A 632 20.55 -12.68 -110.57
C SER A 632 19.70 -11.85 -109.59
N THR A 633 18.71 -11.12 -110.13
CA THR A 633 17.84 -10.20 -109.38
C THR A 633 16.46 -10.08 -110.02
N THR A 634 15.43 -9.80 -109.23
CA THR A 634 14.07 -9.47 -109.72
C THR A 634 13.38 -8.44 -108.84
N THR A 635 12.41 -7.71 -109.40
CA THR A 635 11.64 -6.68 -108.69
C THR A 635 10.20 -7.12 -108.54
N ILE A 636 9.68 -7.14 -107.31
CA ILE A 636 8.25 -7.37 -107.01
C ILE A 636 7.58 -6.01 -106.87
N LEU A 637 6.61 -5.71 -107.73
CA LEU A 637 5.80 -4.50 -107.67
C LEU A 637 4.51 -4.74 -106.86
N TYR A 638 4.13 -3.77 -106.03
CA TYR A 638 2.93 -3.85 -105.20
C TYR A 638 2.25 -2.48 -105.05
N THR A 639 0.98 -2.47 -104.64
CA THR A 639 0.23 -1.26 -104.28
C THR A 639 -0.39 -1.46 -102.90
N LEU A 640 -0.27 -0.48 -102.01
CA LEU A 640 -0.91 -0.46 -100.69
C LEU A 640 -1.98 0.63 -100.59
N PRO A 641 -3.12 0.36 -99.95
CA PRO A 641 -4.17 1.36 -99.74
C PRO A 641 -3.75 2.39 -98.69
N VAL A 642 -4.43 3.55 -98.69
CA VAL A 642 -4.14 4.66 -97.76
C VAL A 642 -4.36 4.35 -96.27
N ASN A 643 -5.18 3.34 -95.98
CA ASN A 643 -5.41 2.81 -94.63
C ASN A 643 -4.87 1.37 -94.54
N ASN A 644 -3.56 1.20 -94.63
CA ASN A 644 -2.91 -0.10 -94.48
C ASN A 644 -2.49 -0.35 -93.03
N GLY A 645 -2.86 -1.53 -92.50
CA GLY A 645 -2.22 -2.07 -91.30
C GLY A 645 -0.82 -2.61 -91.60
N ASN A 646 -0.34 -3.55 -90.79
CA ASN A 646 1.02 -4.08 -90.95
C ASN A 646 1.12 -4.94 -92.21
N ALA A 647 1.70 -4.38 -93.27
CA ALA A 647 1.85 -5.02 -94.58
C ALA A 647 3.22 -5.68 -94.75
N TYR A 648 3.24 -6.88 -95.36
CA TYR A 648 4.45 -7.66 -95.61
C TYR A 648 4.39 -8.38 -96.96
N ILE A 649 5.55 -8.56 -97.60
CA ILE A 649 5.76 -9.62 -98.61
C ILE A 649 6.48 -10.80 -97.95
N ASN A 650 5.90 -11.98 -98.06
CA ASN A 650 6.46 -13.25 -97.59
C ASN A 650 6.81 -14.12 -98.81
N ILE A 651 8.04 -14.61 -98.89
CA ILE A 651 8.56 -15.45 -99.99
C ILE A 651 8.73 -16.89 -99.48
N TYR A 652 8.24 -17.86 -100.23
CA TYR A 652 8.25 -19.29 -99.89
C TYR A 652 8.84 -20.14 -101.03
N ASP A 653 9.42 -21.29 -100.69
CA ASP A 653 9.92 -22.27 -101.67
C ASP A 653 8.81 -23.20 -102.22
N VAL A 654 9.19 -24.19 -103.04
CA VAL A 654 8.28 -25.22 -103.60
C VAL A 654 7.59 -26.09 -102.54
N SER A 655 8.16 -26.21 -101.35
CA SER A 655 7.60 -26.99 -100.23
C SER A 655 6.64 -26.18 -99.35
N GLY A 656 6.59 -24.85 -99.55
CA GLY A 656 5.83 -23.93 -98.72
C GLY A 656 6.59 -23.43 -97.49
N ALA A 657 7.89 -23.71 -97.37
CA ALA A 657 8.72 -23.17 -96.30
C ALA A 657 8.99 -21.67 -96.51
N LEU A 658 8.86 -20.87 -95.44
CA LEU A 658 9.09 -19.42 -95.48
C LEU A 658 10.59 -19.11 -95.58
N ILE A 659 10.99 -18.47 -96.67
CA ILE A 659 12.38 -18.12 -96.98
C ILE A 659 12.72 -16.69 -96.53
N LYS A 660 11.80 -15.73 -96.72
CA LYS A 660 12.04 -14.32 -96.36
C LYS A 660 10.74 -13.54 -96.15
N THR A 661 10.73 -12.69 -95.13
CA THR A 661 9.69 -11.67 -94.90
C THR A 661 10.28 -10.28 -95.09
N VAL A 662 9.55 -9.39 -95.76
CA VAL A 662 9.90 -7.98 -95.95
C VAL A 662 8.73 -7.12 -95.49
N LYS A 663 8.93 -6.28 -94.47
CA LYS A 663 7.94 -5.29 -94.02
C LYS A 663 7.84 -4.14 -95.02
N LEU A 664 6.61 -3.74 -95.33
CA LEU A 664 6.32 -2.63 -96.24
C LEU A 664 5.89 -1.41 -95.42
N ASN A 665 6.35 -0.23 -95.82
CA ASN A 665 6.04 1.04 -95.16
C ASN A 665 5.52 2.04 -96.22
N GLY A 666 4.67 2.98 -95.80
CA GLY A 666 4.05 3.96 -96.70
C GLY A 666 2.81 3.42 -97.42
N THR A 667 2.25 4.23 -98.33
CA THR A 667 1.00 3.96 -99.07
C THR A 667 1.21 4.22 -100.57
N GLY A 668 0.34 3.67 -101.42
CA GLY A 668 0.46 3.77 -102.87
C GLY A 668 1.35 2.68 -103.50
N ASN A 669 1.92 2.96 -104.67
CA ASN A 669 2.77 2.01 -105.39
C ASN A 669 4.17 1.90 -104.77
N GLY A 670 4.63 0.67 -104.58
CA GLY A 670 5.97 0.36 -104.08
C GLY A 670 6.62 -0.79 -104.84
N SER A 671 7.90 -1.01 -104.58
CA SER A 671 8.66 -2.11 -105.17
C SER A 671 9.60 -2.76 -104.15
N ILE A 672 9.90 -4.04 -104.31
CA ILE A 672 10.90 -4.77 -103.54
C ILE A 672 11.92 -5.35 -104.51
N TYR A 673 13.18 -5.00 -104.30
CA TYR A 673 14.30 -5.62 -105.01
C TYR A 673 14.71 -6.91 -104.30
N VAL A 674 14.69 -8.03 -105.02
CA VAL A 674 15.05 -9.36 -104.51
C VAL A 674 16.28 -9.84 -105.26
N GLN A 675 17.39 -10.02 -104.53
CA GLN A 675 18.57 -10.73 -105.05
C GLN A 675 18.30 -12.23 -105.02
N THR A 676 18.33 -12.86 -106.20
CA THR A 676 18.03 -14.29 -106.39
C THR A 676 19.27 -15.16 -106.43
N ASN A 677 20.48 -14.57 -106.47
CA ASN A 677 21.78 -15.26 -106.41
C ASN A 677 21.88 -16.34 -105.32
N GLN A 678 21.35 -16.06 -104.12
CA GLN A 678 21.41 -16.94 -102.94
C GLN A 678 20.33 -18.03 -102.90
N LEU A 679 19.35 -17.99 -103.82
CA LEU A 679 18.28 -18.98 -103.93
C LEU A 679 18.67 -20.05 -104.95
N ALA A 680 18.21 -21.30 -104.79
CA ALA A 680 18.41 -22.34 -105.80
C ALA A 680 17.53 -22.09 -107.04
N ALA A 681 17.95 -22.56 -108.21
CA ALA A 681 17.09 -22.52 -109.41
C ALA A 681 15.81 -23.35 -109.18
N GLY A 682 14.66 -22.82 -109.55
CA GLY A 682 13.35 -23.40 -109.23
C GLY A 682 12.23 -22.37 -109.05
N THR A 683 11.05 -22.84 -108.69
CA THR A 683 9.85 -22.00 -108.53
C THR A 683 9.64 -21.61 -107.07
N TYR A 684 9.45 -20.32 -106.81
CA TYR A 684 9.13 -19.77 -105.50
C TYR A 684 7.76 -19.10 -105.56
N SER A 685 7.06 -19.01 -104.44
CA SER A 685 5.86 -18.17 -104.33
C SER A 685 6.16 -16.96 -103.45
N TYR A 686 5.45 -15.86 -103.69
CA TYR A 686 5.49 -14.69 -102.82
C TYR A 686 4.10 -14.12 -102.64
N THR A 687 3.81 -13.70 -101.42
CA THR A 687 2.47 -13.42 -100.92
C THR A 687 2.44 -12.06 -100.23
N LEU A 688 1.48 -11.21 -100.62
CA LEU A 688 1.18 -9.96 -99.94
C LEU A 688 0.20 -10.24 -98.80
N THR A 689 0.60 -9.90 -97.58
CA THR A 689 -0.24 -10.00 -96.38
C THR A 689 -0.40 -8.63 -95.72
N ILE A 690 -1.61 -8.31 -95.26
CA ILE A 690 -1.89 -7.14 -94.42
C ILE A 690 -2.60 -7.63 -93.16
N ASP A 691 -2.08 -7.29 -91.98
CA ASP A 691 -2.56 -7.76 -90.66
C ASP A 691 -2.78 -9.28 -90.63
N ASN A 692 -1.76 -10.01 -91.09
CA ASN A 692 -1.71 -11.48 -91.23
C ASN A 692 -2.75 -12.11 -92.17
N LYS A 693 -3.59 -11.34 -92.86
CA LYS A 693 -4.49 -11.84 -93.92
C LYS A 693 -3.79 -11.80 -95.28
N ILE A 694 -3.83 -12.92 -96.00
CA ILE A 694 -3.35 -13.01 -97.39
C ILE A 694 -4.27 -12.19 -98.31
N ILE A 695 -3.66 -11.32 -99.10
CA ILE A 695 -4.33 -10.47 -100.11
C ILE A 695 -4.22 -11.12 -101.49
N ASP A 696 -3.01 -11.47 -101.90
CA ASP A 696 -2.71 -12.05 -103.21
C ASP A 696 -1.37 -12.79 -103.16
N THR A 697 -1.22 -13.83 -103.99
CA THR A 697 -0.03 -14.69 -104.11
C THR A 697 0.36 -14.82 -105.58
N LYS A 698 1.64 -14.72 -105.87
CA LYS A 698 2.23 -14.90 -107.21
C LYS A 698 3.39 -15.89 -107.14
N LYS A 699 3.83 -16.39 -108.30
CA LYS A 699 4.98 -17.32 -108.41
C LYS A 699 6.08 -16.70 -109.24
N MET A 700 7.33 -16.77 -108.77
CA MET A 700 8.52 -16.43 -109.54
C MET A 700 9.32 -17.69 -109.85
N SER A 701 9.83 -17.80 -111.07
CA SER A 701 10.77 -18.84 -111.48
C SER A 701 12.18 -18.26 -111.45
N ILE A 702 13.13 -18.94 -110.82
CA ILE A 702 14.54 -18.58 -110.81
C ILE A 702 15.29 -19.53 -111.73
N ILE A 703 15.97 -18.97 -112.73
CA ILE A 703 16.95 -19.65 -113.58
C ILE A 703 18.36 -19.19 -113.15
N LYS A 704 19.39 -19.99 -113.44
CA LYS A 704 20.79 -19.59 -113.24
C LYS A 704 21.55 -19.76 -114.53
#